data_AF-A0A8H5I4P1-F1
#
_entry.id   AF-A0A8H5I4P1-F1
#
_cell.length_a   1.000
_cell.length_b   1.000
_cell.length_c   1.000
_cell.angle_alpha   90.00
_cell.angle_beta   90.00
_cell.angle_gamma   90.00
#
_symmetry.space_group_name_H-M   'P 1'
#
loop_
_entity.id
_entity.type
_entity.pdbx_description
1 polymer ?
#
loop_
_entity_poly.entity_id
_entity_poly.type
_entity_poly.pdbx_seq_one_letter_code
_entity_poly.pdbx_strand_id
1 'polypeptide(L)'
;MAVKKVFARSVYDSRGNPTVEVDVVTETGLHRAIVPSGASTGQHEACELRDGDKSKWGGKGVTKAVENVNTVIAPALIEKNLDVKDQSAVDAFLNELDGTPNKTKLGANAILGVSLAVAKAGAAEKGVPLYAHVSDLAGTKKPYVLPVPFMNVLNGGSHAGGRLAFQEFMIVPTEAPTFTEAMRQGAEVYQALKGLAKKRYGQSAGNVGDEGGVAPDIQTAEEALELITDAIEQVGYTGKIKIAMDVASSEFYKVEEKKYDLDFKNPESDPTKWITYEELANLYSELCKKYPIVSIEDPFAEDDWEAWSYFSKTQDIQIVGDDLTVTNPLRIKKAIELKSCNALLLKVNQIGTLTESIQAAKDSYADGWGVMVSHRSGETEDVTIADIAVGLRAGEIKTGAPARSERLAKLNQILRIEEELGDQAIYPGANFPSGDLIDFDLIEGQKENIQSLPGGRSAKKLAELYSPSPLHKLSTPTPSDTRNVNDCIRAEFEQEVENIAESDDPLDVFERYVRWTLDAYPSAQATPQSQLHTLLERATKTFIGSAQYKNDPRYLKLWVHYIHFFSDTPRETYMFLSRHGIGESLALFYEEYAAWLEAANRWAQAEEVYKLGIDREARPVQRLIRKFKEFEQRVAQQPDVMNEPSSPALPTMRPALAAKVDPFAAARAADPQAARPSSGGAGKPSKSKLAIFSDADAQP
;
A
#
# COMPACT_ATOMS: atom_id res chain seq x y z
N MET A 1 24.25 9.78 23.76
CA MET A 1 23.73 10.80 24.69
C MET A 1 22.28 10.49 25.09
N ALA A 2 21.85 10.85 26.30
CA ALA A 2 20.48 10.59 26.76
C ALA A 2 19.46 11.60 26.22
N VAL A 3 18.28 11.12 25.81
CA VAL A 3 17.11 11.95 25.49
C VAL A 3 16.50 12.48 26.79
N LYS A 4 16.37 13.81 26.91
CA LYS A 4 15.81 14.48 28.11
C LYS A 4 14.32 14.76 27.99
N LYS A 5 13.84 15.02 26.77
CA LYS A 5 12.44 15.30 26.49
C LYS A 5 12.12 14.95 25.05
N VAL A 6 10.94 14.41 24.83
CA VAL A 6 10.32 14.28 23.51
C VAL A 6 8.97 14.99 23.58
N PHE A 7 8.62 15.74 22.55
CA PHE A 7 7.34 16.43 22.49
C PHE A 7 6.88 16.58 21.05
N ALA A 8 5.62 16.25 20.78
CA ALA A 8 4.99 16.47 19.49
C ALA A 8 3.94 17.57 19.52
N ARG A 9 3.75 18.21 18.37
CA ARG A 9 2.67 19.16 18.10
C ARG A 9 2.13 18.99 16.69
N SER A 10 0.93 19.51 16.47
CA SER A 10 0.40 19.66 15.12
C SER A 10 0.88 20.96 14.50
N VAL A 11 1.41 20.88 13.28
CA VAL A 11 1.72 22.01 12.39
C VAL A 11 0.99 21.82 11.06
N TYR A 12 1.18 22.71 10.09
CA TYR A 12 0.54 22.63 8.78
C TYR A 12 1.54 22.29 7.68
N ASP A 13 1.16 21.38 6.79
CA ASP A 13 1.88 21.11 5.55
C ASP A 13 1.65 22.23 4.50
N SER A 14 2.34 22.14 3.39
CA SER A 14 2.30 23.06 2.24
C SER A 14 0.94 23.10 1.53
N ARG A 15 0.03 22.18 1.82
CA ARG A 15 -1.36 22.17 1.33
C ARG A 15 -2.35 22.69 2.38
N GLY A 16 -1.87 23.10 3.56
CA GLY A 16 -2.69 23.58 4.66
C GLY A 16 -3.39 22.47 5.44
N ASN A 17 -2.95 21.21 5.34
CA ASN A 17 -3.44 20.11 6.17
C ASN A 17 -2.57 19.96 7.43
N PRO A 18 -3.13 19.50 8.56
CA PRO A 18 -2.33 19.19 9.74
C PRO A 18 -1.27 18.11 9.47
N THR A 19 -0.10 18.21 10.09
CA THR A 19 0.91 17.15 10.16
C THR A 19 1.64 17.18 11.51
N VAL A 20 2.47 16.16 11.78
CA VAL A 20 3.18 15.96 13.04
C VAL A 20 4.57 16.61 12.98
N GLU A 21 4.86 17.46 13.96
CA GLU A 21 6.20 17.95 14.27
C GLU A 21 6.64 17.37 15.62
N VAL A 22 7.88 16.89 15.70
CA VAL A 22 8.48 16.33 16.92
C VAL A 22 9.75 17.09 17.29
N ASP A 23 9.85 17.47 18.56
CA ASP A 23 11.06 17.97 19.20
C ASP A 23 11.66 16.89 20.11
N VAL A 24 12.94 16.59 19.92
CA VAL A 24 13.78 15.78 20.82
C VAL A 24 14.81 16.71 21.46
N VAL A 25 14.85 16.74 22.79
CA VAL A 25 15.81 17.57 23.55
C VAL A 25 16.88 16.69 24.17
N THR A 26 18.13 17.01 23.89
CA THR A 26 19.31 16.37 24.48
C THR A 26 20.22 17.41 25.13
N GLU A 27 21.47 17.07 25.43
CA GLU A 27 22.46 18.04 25.95
C GLU A 27 22.94 19.02 24.87
N THR A 28 22.85 18.63 23.59
CA THR A 28 23.22 19.49 22.46
C THR A 28 22.10 20.47 22.07
N GLY A 29 20.92 20.37 22.68
CA GLY A 29 19.81 21.29 22.47
C GLY A 29 18.56 20.60 21.96
N LEU A 30 17.74 21.36 21.21
CA LEU A 30 16.48 20.91 20.62
C LEU A 30 16.70 20.51 19.16
N HIS A 31 16.28 19.30 18.82
CA HIS A 31 16.35 18.71 17.49
C HIS A 31 14.92 18.47 17.00
N ARG A 32 14.56 19.04 15.85
CA ARG A 32 13.19 19.05 15.36
C ARG A 32 13.07 18.32 14.04
N ALA A 33 12.02 17.53 13.87
CA ALA A 33 11.64 16.99 12.58
C ALA A 33 10.14 17.18 12.31
N ILE A 34 9.78 17.44 11.06
CA ILE A 34 8.38 17.54 10.62
C ILE A 34 8.11 16.47 9.56
N VAL A 35 7.00 15.75 9.71
CA VAL A 35 6.65 14.63 8.84
C VAL A 35 5.86 15.13 7.61
N PRO A 36 6.24 14.75 6.38
CA PRO A 36 5.45 15.07 5.19
C PRO A 36 4.24 14.15 5.01
N SER A 37 3.32 14.48 4.11
CA SER A 37 2.10 13.71 3.81
C SER A 37 1.84 13.60 2.30
N GLY A 38 1.33 12.45 1.84
CA GLY A 38 1.00 12.18 0.42
C GLY A 38 -0.36 12.73 -0.04
N ALA A 39 -0.58 12.79 -1.36
CA ALA A 39 -1.91 12.98 -1.98
C ALA A 39 -2.40 11.64 -2.54
N SER A 40 -1.64 11.12 -3.49
CA SER A 40 -1.68 9.74 -3.99
C SER A 40 -0.84 8.90 -3.01
N THR A 41 -1.48 7.96 -2.34
CA THR A 41 -0.84 7.06 -1.38
C THR A 41 -1.09 5.64 -1.85
N GLY A 42 -0.04 4.91 -2.20
CA GLY A 42 -0.15 3.49 -2.52
C GLY A 42 -0.80 2.72 -1.38
N GLN A 43 -1.60 1.70 -1.71
CA GLN A 43 -2.42 1.00 -0.71
C GLN A 43 -1.59 0.21 0.32
N HIS A 44 -0.29 0.02 0.05
CA HIS A 44 0.66 -0.74 0.85
C HIS A 44 1.58 0.14 1.73
N GLU A 45 1.41 1.47 1.74
CA GLU A 45 2.20 2.37 2.59
C GLU A 45 1.96 2.10 4.10
N ALA A 46 2.98 2.42 4.93
CA ALA A 46 2.81 2.51 6.37
C ALA A 46 1.74 3.56 6.73
N CYS A 47 1.00 3.30 7.80
CA CYS A 47 -0.22 4.04 8.10
C CYS A 47 0.06 5.46 8.59
N GLU A 48 -0.35 6.46 7.80
CA GLU A 48 -0.45 7.84 8.28
C GLU A 48 -1.71 7.99 9.16
N LEU A 49 -1.53 8.03 10.48
CA LEU A 49 -2.66 8.07 11.41
C LEU A 49 -3.34 9.46 11.40
N ARG A 50 -4.60 9.48 10.97
CA ARG A 50 -5.50 10.65 10.94
C ARG A 50 -6.66 10.49 11.93
N ASP A 51 -7.18 11.61 12.41
CA ASP A 51 -8.22 11.62 13.44
C ASP A 51 -9.57 11.11 12.95
N GLY A 52 -9.94 11.40 11.69
CA GLY A 52 -11.22 11.04 11.08
C GLY A 52 -12.40 11.95 11.47
N ASP A 53 -12.18 12.92 12.35
CA ASP A 53 -13.21 13.88 12.79
C ASP A 53 -13.54 14.90 11.69
N LYS A 54 -14.60 14.66 10.92
CA LYS A 54 -15.04 15.54 9.81
C LYS A 54 -15.35 16.98 10.25
N SER A 55 -15.58 17.23 11.54
CA SER A 55 -15.85 18.58 12.05
C SER A 55 -14.58 19.44 12.18
N LYS A 56 -13.38 18.83 12.13
CA LYS A 56 -12.10 19.52 12.28
C LYS A 56 -11.15 19.15 11.14
N TRP A 57 -10.60 20.16 10.45
CA TRP A 57 -9.69 19.98 9.31
C TRP A 57 -10.21 18.99 8.25
N GLY A 58 -11.52 18.87 8.08
CA GLY A 58 -12.14 17.92 7.15
C GLY A 58 -11.82 16.45 7.42
N GLY A 59 -11.55 16.06 8.68
CA GLY A 59 -11.16 14.69 9.05
C GLY A 59 -9.65 14.44 9.07
N LYS A 60 -8.84 15.41 8.64
CA LYS A 60 -7.38 15.28 8.50
C LYS A 60 -6.59 15.73 9.74
N GLY A 61 -7.23 15.82 10.90
CA GLY A 61 -6.49 16.07 12.15
C GLY A 61 -5.44 15.01 12.43
N VAL A 62 -4.39 15.35 13.18
CA VAL A 62 -3.32 14.43 13.62
C VAL A 62 -3.18 14.40 15.14
N THR A 63 -4.24 14.76 15.86
CA THR A 63 -4.21 14.86 17.33
C THR A 63 -3.93 13.52 17.98
N LYS A 64 -4.44 12.41 17.43
CA LYS A 64 -4.13 11.05 17.89
C LYS A 64 -2.66 10.70 17.74
N ALA A 65 -2.06 10.97 16.57
CA ALA A 65 -0.63 10.72 16.34
C ALA A 65 0.25 11.58 17.27
N VAL A 66 -0.10 12.85 17.46
CA VAL A 66 0.57 13.76 18.41
C VAL A 66 0.44 13.26 19.85
N GLU A 67 -0.73 12.76 20.24
CA GLU A 67 -0.96 12.16 21.55
C GLU A 67 -0.10 10.91 21.74
N ASN A 68 -0.07 10.00 20.77
CA ASN A 68 0.78 8.81 20.78
C ASN A 68 2.25 9.16 21.01
N VAL A 69 2.78 10.20 20.35
CA VAL A 69 4.15 10.66 20.64
C VAL A 69 4.28 11.13 22.09
N ASN A 70 3.39 11.99 22.55
CA ASN A 70 3.52 12.66 23.84
C ASN A 70 3.27 11.75 25.06
N THR A 71 2.36 10.77 24.93
CA THR A 71 1.88 9.95 26.06
C THR A 71 2.40 8.52 26.04
N VAL A 72 2.81 8.01 24.87
CA VAL A 72 3.30 6.63 24.72
C VAL A 72 4.79 6.62 24.37
N ILE A 73 5.19 7.22 23.24
CA ILE A 73 6.57 7.13 22.75
C ILE A 73 7.53 7.91 23.65
N ALA A 74 7.18 9.14 24.01
CA ALA A 74 8.03 10.02 24.80
C ALA A 74 8.47 9.41 26.15
N PRO A 75 7.55 8.96 27.04
CA PRO A 75 7.97 8.36 28.31
C PRO A 75 8.77 7.08 28.09
N ALA A 76 8.36 6.22 27.16
CA ALA A 76 9.02 4.94 26.92
C ALA A 76 10.45 5.10 26.36
N LEU A 77 10.67 6.02 25.42
CA LEU A 77 12.00 6.28 24.84
C LEU A 77 12.96 6.89 25.87
N ILE A 78 12.48 7.82 26.71
CA ILE A 78 13.28 8.44 27.78
C ILE A 78 13.66 7.38 28.82
N GLU A 79 12.73 6.51 29.22
CA GLU A 79 12.99 5.41 30.16
C GLU A 79 13.99 4.40 29.60
N LYS A 80 13.86 4.03 28.32
CA LYS A 80 14.78 3.10 27.65
C LYS A 80 16.22 3.64 27.59
N ASN A 81 16.38 4.97 27.57
CA ASN A 81 17.66 5.69 27.61
C ASN A 81 18.68 5.19 26.56
N LEU A 82 18.20 5.03 25.32
CA LEU A 82 19.02 4.60 24.18
C LEU A 82 20.00 5.69 23.74
N ASP A 83 21.13 5.27 23.15
CA ASP A 83 22.09 6.20 22.55
C ASP A 83 21.53 6.74 21.23
N VAL A 84 21.37 8.07 21.11
CA VAL A 84 20.86 8.72 19.89
C VAL A 84 21.74 8.53 18.66
N LYS A 85 22.99 8.06 18.81
CA LYS A 85 23.85 7.69 17.67
C LYS A 85 23.53 6.30 17.12
N ASP A 86 22.90 5.44 17.91
CA ASP A 86 22.48 4.10 17.50
C ASP A 86 21.05 4.17 16.94
N GLN A 87 20.95 4.72 15.72
CA GLN A 87 19.68 4.90 15.03
C GLN A 87 18.92 3.57 14.89
N SER A 88 19.65 2.48 14.64
CA SER A 88 19.07 1.13 14.52
C SER A 88 18.41 0.67 15.81
N ALA A 89 19.04 0.88 16.97
CA ALA A 89 18.45 0.52 18.26
C ALA A 89 17.21 1.37 18.57
N VAL A 90 17.25 2.67 18.25
CA VAL A 90 16.11 3.58 18.46
C VAL A 90 14.93 3.19 17.58
N ASP A 91 15.15 3.02 16.28
CA ASP A 91 14.09 2.68 15.33
C ASP A 91 13.53 1.27 15.61
N ALA A 92 14.38 0.30 15.98
CA ALA A 92 13.92 -1.02 16.40
C ALA A 92 13.00 -0.94 17.63
N PHE A 93 13.35 -0.10 18.62
CA PHE A 93 12.52 0.13 19.78
C PHE A 93 11.18 0.81 19.43
N LEU A 94 11.18 1.80 18.55
CA LEU A 94 9.95 2.45 18.10
C LEU A 94 9.02 1.47 17.36
N ASN A 95 9.58 0.62 16.51
CA ASN A 95 8.86 -0.41 15.80
C ASN A 95 8.31 -1.49 16.73
N GLU A 96 9.09 -1.92 17.74
CA GLU A 96 8.64 -2.85 18.78
C GLU A 96 7.50 -2.26 19.63
N LEU A 97 7.59 -0.98 19.96
CA LEU A 97 6.58 -0.28 20.77
C LEU A 97 5.22 -0.17 20.04
N ASP A 98 5.27 0.04 18.73
CA ASP A 98 4.10 -0.05 17.87
C ASP A 98 3.61 -1.51 17.74
N GLY A 99 4.50 -2.43 17.40
CA GLY A 99 4.21 -3.85 17.33
C GLY A 99 3.36 -4.30 16.13
N THR A 100 3.08 -3.41 15.17
CA THR A 100 2.33 -3.74 13.95
C THR A 100 3.21 -3.63 12.70
N PRO A 101 2.99 -4.47 11.66
CA PRO A 101 3.78 -4.41 10.43
C PRO A 101 3.73 -3.06 9.72
N ASN A 102 2.56 -2.42 9.70
CA ASN A 102 2.31 -1.17 8.97
C ASN A 102 2.18 0.06 9.88
N LYS A 103 2.69 -0.02 11.12
CA LYS A 103 2.72 1.11 12.07
C LYS A 103 1.33 1.71 12.34
N THR A 104 0.30 0.85 12.39
CA THR A 104 -1.12 1.26 12.49
C THR A 104 -1.53 1.63 13.91
N LYS A 105 -0.82 1.15 14.94
CA LYS A 105 -1.15 1.41 16.35
C LYS A 105 -0.77 2.82 16.78
N LEU A 106 0.48 3.22 16.53
CA LEU A 106 1.00 4.53 16.90
C LEU A 106 0.90 5.54 15.75
N GLY A 107 0.91 5.06 14.51
CA GLY A 107 0.98 5.87 13.30
C GLY A 107 2.43 6.03 12.82
N ALA A 108 2.68 5.75 11.55
CA ALA A 108 3.98 5.95 10.91
C ALA A 108 4.44 7.42 11.01
N ASN A 109 3.49 8.36 10.99
CA ASN A 109 3.74 9.79 11.20
C ASN A 109 4.14 10.17 12.63
N ALA A 110 3.75 9.40 13.65
CA ALA A 110 4.26 9.57 15.00
C ALA A 110 5.70 9.05 15.12
N ILE A 111 5.94 7.84 14.62
CA ILE A 111 7.22 7.13 14.68
C ILE A 111 8.31 7.86 13.89
N LEU A 112 8.02 8.24 12.64
CA LEU A 112 8.99 8.88 11.78
C LEU A 112 9.48 10.22 12.35
N GLY A 113 8.57 11.02 12.93
CA GLY A 113 8.94 12.30 13.53
C GLY A 113 9.99 12.14 14.64
N VAL A 114 9.84 11.11 15.47
CA VAL A 114 10.82 10.77 16.51
C VAL A 114 12.12 10.24 15.89
N SER A 115 12.02 9.32 14.92
CA SER A 115 13.16 8.72 14.22
C SER A 115 14.09 9.78 13.60
N LEU A 116 13.53 10.75 12.87
CA LEU A 116 14.29 11.82 12.21
C LEU A 116 14.84 12.85 13.21
N ALA A 117 14.09 13.19 14.26
CA ALA A 117 14.56 14.10 15.30
C ALA A 117 15.72 13.50 16.10
N VAL A 118 15.71 12.18 16.32
CA VAL A 118 16.83 11.45 16.92
C VAL A 118 18.05 11.43 16.00
N ALA A 119 17.88 11.20 14.69
CA ALA A 119 19.00 11.26 13.73
C ALA A 119 19.71 12.63 13.76
N LYS A 120 18.93 13.73 13.85
CA LYS A 120 19.46 15.10 14.02
C LYS A 120 20.21 15.25 15.35
N ALA A 121 19.68 14.68 16.43
CA ALA A 121 20.37 14.66 17.72
C ALA A 121 21.68 13.86 17.68
N GLY A 122 21.69 12.72 16.98
CA GLY A 122 22.87 11.88 16.77
C GLY A 122 23.97 12.58 15.97
N ALA A 123 23.59 13.33 14.92
CA ALA A 123 24.51 14.19 14.17
C ALA A 123 25.11 15.28 15.06
N ALA A 124 24.28 15.97 15.84
CA ALA A 124 24.72 17.01 16.76
C ALA A 124 25.63 16.48 17.88
N GLU A 125 25.35 15.28 18.43
CA GLU A 125 26.24 14.63 19.40
C GLU A 125 27.61 14.30 18.81
N LYS A 126 27.65 13.86 17.54
CA LYS A 126 28.90 13.60 16.82
C LYS A 126 29.64 14.89 16.42
N GLY A 127 28.97 16.06 16.46
CA GLY A 127 29.53 17.32 15.99
C GLY A 127 29.71 17.35 14.47
N VAL A 128 28.87 16.64 13.72
CA VAL A 128 28.92 16.55 12.25
C VAL A 128 27.60 17.00 11.62
N PRO A 129 27.60 17.44 10.35
CA PRO A 129 26.37 17.70 9.60
C PRO A 129 25.50 16.43 9.47
N LEU A 130 24.19 16.62 9.26
CA LEU A 130 23.24 15.50 9.18
C LEU A 130 23.55 14.56 8.01
N TYR A 131 23.90 15.09 6.82
CA TYR A 131 24.30 14.25 5.69
C TYR A 131 25.50 13.34 6.00
N ALA A 132 26.45 13.80 6.83
CA ALA A 132 27.60 13.01 7.23
C ALA A 132 27.19 11.92 8.23
N HIS A 133 26.30 12.24 9.17
CA HIS A 133 25.73 11.25 10.07
C HIS A 133 24.95 10.16 9.32
N VAL A 134 24.12 10.53 8.34
CA VAL A 134 23.40 9.57 7.48
C VAL A 134 24.37 8.73 6.65
N SER A 135 25.44 9.33 6.12
CA SER A 135 26.50 8.62 5.41
C SER A 135 27.19 7.56 6.29
N ASP A 136 27.44 7.84 7.57
CA ASP A 136 27.98 6.86 8.52
C ASP A 136 27.00 5.70 8.76
N LEU A 137 25.71 5.99 8.94
CA LEU A 137 24.67 4.98 9.18
C LEU A 137 24.48 4.07 7.96
N ALA A 138 24.53 4.66 6.77
CA ALA A 138 24.38 3.95 5.51
C ALA A 138 25.68 3.23 5.07
N GLY A 139 26.85 3.64 5.58
CA GLY A 139 28.14 3.09 5.17
C GLY A 139 28.52 3.47 3.74
N THR A 140 28.24 4.71 3.34
CA THR A 140 28.50 5.17 1.96
C THR A 140 29.94 5.59 1.74
N LYS A 141 30.41 5.37 0.51
CA LYS A 141 31.77 5.76 0.09
C LYS A 141 31.92 7.27 -0.04
N LYS A 142 33.17 7.72 0.01
CA LYS A 142 33.60 9.07 -0.41
C LYS A 142 34.17 9.01 -1.85
N PRO A 143 34.19 10.12 -2.62
CA PRO A 143 33.61 11.43 -2.31
C PRO A 143 32.08 11.35 -2.18
N TYR A 144 31.50 12.37 -1.54
CA TYR A 144 30.04 12.53 -1.52
C TYR A 144 29.53 12.77 -2.94
N VAL A 145 28.26 12.44 -3.18
CA VAL A 145 27.59 12.71 -4.46
C VAL A 145 26.41 13.62 -4.19
N LEU A 146 26.42 14.78 -4.84
CA LEU A 146 25.27 15.69 -4.84
C LEU A 146 24.23 15.17 -5.83
N PRO A 147 22.95 15.11 -5.48
CA PRO A 147 21.94 14.51 -6.35
C PRO A 147 21.61 15.40 -7.56
N VAL A 148 21.35 14.79 -8.72
CA VAL A 148 20.70 15.47 -9.85
C VAL A 148 19.27 15.84 -9.42
N PRO A 149 18.87 17.12 -9.50
CA PRO A 149 17.51 17.53 -9.16
C PRO A 149 16.54 17.19 -10.31
N PHE A 150 15.60 16.30 -10.04
CA PHE A 150 14.45 16.01 -10.88
C PHE A 150 13.36 17.03 -10.52
N MET A 151 13.28 18.09 -11.32
CA MET A 151 12.43 19.24 -11.00
C MET A 151 11.07 19.10 -11.69
N ASN A 152 10.01 18.86 -10.91
CA ASN A 152 8.63 18.80 -11.41
C ASN A 152 8.16 20.19 -11.87
N VAL A 153 8.23 20.47 -13.18
CA VAL A 153 7.97 21.81 -13.73
C VAL A 153 6.58 21.97 -14.33
N LEU A 154 5.89 20.87 -14.61
CA LEU A 154 4.52 20.85 -15.12
C LEU A 154 3.73 19.70 -14.48
N ASN A 155 2.57 20.03 -13.94
CA ASN A 155 1.70 19.11 -13.22
C ASN A 155 0.48 18.72 -14.08
N GLY A 156 0.12 17.43 -14.01
CA GLY A 156 -1.14 16.86 -14.49
C GLY A 156 -1.75 15.95 -13.42
N GLY A 157 -2.45 14.90 -13.85
CA GLY A 157 -3.02 13.87 -12.96
C GLY A 157 -3.85 14.46 -11.81
N SER A 158 -3.70 13.89 -10.62
CA SER A 158 -4.36 14.33 -9.38
C SER A 158 -3.77 15.62 -8.78
N HIS A 159 -2.63 16.09 -9.27
CA HIS A 159 -1.93 17.30 -8.79
C HIS A 159 -2.38 18.60 -9.48
N ALA A 160 -3.19 18.51 -10.54
CA ALA A 160 -3.66 19.65 -11.31
C ALA A 160 -5.07 19.46 -11.85
N GLY A 161 -5.75 20.58 -12.11
CA GLY A 161 -6.98 20.60 -12.92
C GLY A 161 -6.73 20.17 -14.37
N GLY A 162 -7.76 20.25 -15.21
CA GLY A 162 -7.66 19.88 -16.63
C GLY A 162 -7.72 18.37 -16.87
N ARG A 163 -7.29 17.92 -18.06
CA ARG A 163 -7.51 16.54 -18.53
C ARG A 163 -6.25 15.69 -18.67
N LEU A 164 -5.06 16.29 -18.70
CA LEU A 164 -3.78 15.57 -18.71
C LEU A 164 -3.72 14.50 -17.60
N ALA A 165 -3.58 13.23 -18.00
CA ALA A 165 -3.61 12.11 -17.06
C ALA A 165 -2.31 11.93 -16.28
N PHE A 166 -1.14 12.08 -16.92
CA PHE A 166 0.15 11.87 -16.27
C PHE A 166 0.40 12.97 -15.23
N GLN A 167 0.93 12.56 -14.07
CA GLN A 167 0.96 13.40 -12.88
C GLN A 167 2.06 14.47 -12.91
N GLU A 168 3.26 14.12 -13.37
CA GLU A 168 4.40 15.02 -13.34
C GLU A 168 5.29 14.93 -14.57
N PHE A 169 5.76 16.09 -15.00
CA PHE A 169 6.76 16.22 -16.04
C PHE A 169 7.94 17.02 -15.49
N MET A 170 9.08 16.33 -15.39
CA MET A 170 10.27 16.80 -14.72
C MET A 170 11.35 17.14 -15.73
N ILE A 171 12.12 18.20 -15.43
CA ILE A 171 13.38 18.47 -16.12
C ILE A 171 14.56 17.97 -15.31
N VAL A 172 15.58 17.47 -16.00
CA VAL A 172 16.73 16.78 -15.40
C VAL A 172 18.03 17.40 -15.96
N PRO A 173 18.71 18.30 -15.23
CA PRO A 173 19.92 18.99 -15.71
C PRO A 173 21.18 18.10 -15.69
N THR A 174 21.24 17.10 -16.57
CA THR A 174 22.29 16.06 -16.56
C THR A 174 23.66 16.57 -16.98
N GLU A 175 23.74 17.59 -17.84
CA GLU A 175 25.03 18.11 -18.33
C GLU A 175 25.56 19.31 -17.53
N ALA A 176 24.94 19.64 -16.38
CA ALA A 176 25.47 20.67 -15.50
C ALA A 176 26.77 20.19 -14.83
N PRO A 177 27.78 21.07 -14.64
CA PRO A 177 29.04 20.68 -14.00
C PRO A 177 28.94 20.58 -12.46
N THR A 178 27.94 21.21 -11.85
CA THR A 178 27.73 21.32 -10.40
C THR A 178 26.24 21.37 -10.10
N PHE A 179 25.86 21.12 -8.84
CA PHE A 179 24.47 21.28 -8.42
C PHE A 179 24.02 22.74 -8.51
N THR A 180 24.88 23.71 -8.19
CA THR A 180 24.63 25.13 -8.39
C THR A 180 24.26 25.47 -9.83
N GLU A 181 25.00 24.94 -10.81
CA GLU A 181 24.68 25.16 -12.22
C GLU A 181 23.42 24.40 -12.65
N ALA A 182 23.16 23.20 -12.12
CA ALA A 182 21.92 22.46 -12.34
C ALA A 182 20.71 23.26 -11.86
N MET A 183 20.80 23.85 -10.67
CA MET A 183 19.79 24.72 -10.09
C MET A 183 19.51 25.95 -10.94
N ARG A 184 20.55 26.64 -11.41
CA ARG A 184 20.41 27.80 -12.30
C ARG A 184 19.73 27.43 -13.61
N GLN A 185 20.22 26.38 -14.29
CA GLN A 185 19.67 25.90 -15.55
C GLN A 185 18.19 25.51 -15.41
N GLY A 186 17.86 24.74 -14.37
CA GLY A 186 16.47 24.33 -14.10
C GLY A 186 15.54 25.51 -13.81
N ALA A 187 15.99 26.49 -13.02
CA ALA A 187 15.22 27.70 -12.74
C ALA A 187 14.95 28.55 -14.00
N GLU A 188 15.94 28.69 -14.89
CA GLU A 188 15.79 29.42 -16.15
C GLU A 188 14.77 28.73 -17.09
N VAL A 189 14.85 27.40 -17.23
CA VAL A 189 13.84 26.63 -17.99
C VAL A 189 12.46 26.79 -17.37
N TYR A 190 12.32 26.70 -16.04
CA TYR A 190 11.03 26.86 -15.38
C TYR A 190 10.41 28.25 -15.63
N GLN A 191 11.21 29.33 -15.59
CA GLN A 191 10.68 30.68 -15.91
C GLN A 191 10.29 30.82 -17.38
N ALA A 192 11.06 30.24 -18.31
CA ALA A 192 10.71 30.21 -19.73
C ALA A 192 9.41 29.42 -19.97
N LEU A 193 9.30 28.22 -19.37
CA LEU A 193 8.11 27.37 -19.41
C LEU A 193 6.88 28.11 -18.89
N LYS A 194 7.01 28.78 -17.74
CA LYS A 194 5.92 29.57 -17.16
C LYS A 194 5.48 30.73 -18.07
N GLY A 195 6.43 31.37 -18.76
CA GLY A 195 6.14 32.38 -19.78
C GLY A 195 5.39 31.81 -21.00
N LEU A 196 5.84 30.65 -21.50
CA LEU A 196 5.20 29.95 -22.62
C LEU A 196 3.80 29.47 -22.28
N ALA A 197 3.61 28.87 -21.09
CA ALA A 197 2.31 28.43 -20.61
C ALA A 197 1.31 29.59 -20.57
N LYS A 198 1.72 30.74 -20.01
CA LYS A 198 0.88 31.96 -19.99
C LYS A 198 0.55 32.48 -21.38
N LYS A 199 1.48 32.38 -22.32
CA LYS A 199 1.30 32.85 -23.69
C LYS A 199 0.34 31.95 -24.48
N ARG A 200 0.42 30.63 -24.30
CA ARG A 200 -0.38 29.65 -25.06
C ARG A 200 -1.76 29.40 -24.45
N TYR A 201 -1.85 29.30 -23.12
CA TYR A 201 -3.06 28.87 -22.41
C TYR A 201 -3.67 29.97 -21.51
N GLY A 202 -3.11 31.19 -21.54
CA GLY A 202 -3.61 32.35 -20.79
C GLY A 202 -2.97 32.52 -19.41
N GLN A 203 -3.21 33.68 -18.78
CA GLN A 203 -2.48 34.10 -17.57
C GLN A 203 -2.62 33.12 -16.40
N SER A 204 -3.79 32.51 -16.22
CA SER A 204 -4.06 31.52 -15.16
C SER A 204 -3.27 30.23 -15.32
N ALA A 205 -2.82 29.87 -16.52
CA ALA A 205 -1.99 28.69 -16.75
C ALA A 205 -0.59 28.81 -16.12
N GLY A 206 -0.19 30.02 -15.71
CA GLY A 206 1.02 30.24 -14.92
C GLY A 206 0.84 30.05 -13.41
N ASN A 207 -0.37 29.70 -12.94
CA ASN A 207 -0.57 29.22 -11.58
C ASN A 207 0.13 27.87 -11.41
N VAL A 208 0.44 27.54 -10.16
CA VAL A 208 1.23 26.35 -9.83
C VAL A 208 0.40 25.33 -9.09
N GLY A 209 0.69 24.04 -9.32
CA GLY A 209 0.14 22.93 -8.55
C GLY A 209 0.76 22.81 -7.15
N ASP A 210 0.47 21.69 -6.49
CA ASP A 210 0.95 21.40 -5.13
C ASP A 210 2.48 21.43 -5.03
N GLU A 211 3.18 21.04 -6.10
CA GLU A 211 4.64 20.88 -6.13
C GLU A 211 5.38 22.00 -6.87
N GLY A 212 4.66 23.06 -7.26
CA GLY A 212 5.23 24.28 -7.82
C GLY A 212 5.37 24.30 -9.35
N GLY A 213 5.14 23.18 -10.03
CA GLY A 213 5.05 23.12 -11.48
C GLY A 213 3.82 23.88 -12.00
N VAL A 214 3.87 24.35 -13.24
CA VAL A 214 2.70 25.00 -13.86
C VAL A 214 1.61 23.98 -14.19
N ALA A 215 0.35 24.40 -14.16
CA ALA A 215 -0.80 23.53 -14.42
C ALA A 215 -1.68 24.08 -15.56
N PRO A 216 -1.16 24.15 -16.81
CA PRO A 216 -1.97 24.51 -17.97
C PRO A 216 -3.03 23.42 -18.26
N ASP A 217 -4.16 23.82 -18.86
CA ASP A 217 -5.22 22.88 -19.27
C ASP A 217 -4.83 22.14 -20.57
N ILE A 218 -3.87 21.23 -20.41
CA ILE A 218 -3.31 20.37 -21.46
C ILE A 218 -4.08 19.05 -21.52
N GLN A 219 -4.16 18.48 -22.72
CA GLN A 219 -4.91 17.24 -22.96
C GLN A 219 -4.02 16.01 -23.07
N THR A 220 -2.82 16.12 -23.64
CA THR A 220 -1.96 14.97 -23.92
C THR A 220 -0.54 15.13 -23.37
N ALA A 221 0.14 14.00 -23.17
CA ALA A 221 1.54 13.99 -22.72
C ALA A 221 2.46 14.65 -23.75
N GLU A 222 2.21 14.47 -25.05
CA GLU A 222 2.97 15.09 -26.13
C GLU A 222 2.91 16.62 -26.07
N GLU A 223 1.74 17.20 -25.78
CA GLU A 223 1.56 18.64 -25.67
C GLU A 223 2.32 19.22 -24.45
N ALA A 224 2.33 18.48 -23.33
CA ALA A 224 3.14 18.83 -22.16
C ALA A 224 4.64 18.75 -22.47
N LEU A 225 5.08 17.68 -23.12
CA LEU A 225 6.48 17.46 -23.51
C LEU A 225 6.95 18.50 -24.53
N GLU A 226 6.12 18.85 -25.52
CA GLU A 226 6.41 19.92 -26.50
C GLU A 226 6.61 21.26 -25.81
N LEU A 227 5.73 21.61 -24.87
CA LEU A 227 5.86 22.86 -24.12
C LEU A 227 7.17 22.92 -23.31
N ILE A 228 7.57 21.80 -22.72
CA ILE A 228 8.83 21.70 -21.96
C ILE A 228 10.03 21.77 -22.90
N THR A 229 10.02 21.05 -24.04
CA THR A 229 11.13 21.11 -25.00
C THR A 229 11.29 22.50 -25.61
N ASP A 230 10.18 23.19 -25.90
CA ASP A 230 10.22 24.58 -26.38
C ASP A 230 10.83 25.52 -25.33
N ALA A 231 10.55 25.30 -24.04
CA ALA A 231 11.15 26.07 -22.96
C ALA A 231 12.66 25.83 -22.85
N ILE A 232 13.10 24.56 -22.95
CA ILE A 232 14.51 24.17 -22.95
C ILE A 232 15.26 24.81 -24.13
N GLU A 233 14.67 24.77 -25.32
CA GLU A 233 15.25 25.38 -26.52
C GLU A 233 15.34 26.91 -26.39
N GLN A 234 14.29 27.56 -25.89
CA GLN A 234 14.22 29.02 -25.73
C GLN A 234 15.37 29.58 -24.89
N VAL A 235 15.85 28.85 -23.88
CA VAL A 235 16.98 29.26 -23.02
C VAL A 235 18.32 28.64 -23.42
N GLY A 236 18.37 27.88 -24.52
CA GLY A 236 19.62 27.36 -25.08
C GLY A 236 20.20 26.14 -24.35
N TYR A 237 19.36 25.32 -23.71
CA TYR A 237 19.78 24.11 -22.98
C TYR A 237 19.45 22.79 -23.70
N THR A 238 19.13 22.85 -25.00
CA THR A 238 18.95 21.64 -25.83
C THR A 238 20.14 20.69 -25.69
N GLY A 239 19.85 19.42 -25.41
CA GLY A 239 20.85 18.37 -25.18
C GLY A 239 21.43 18.34 -23.77
N LYS A 240 21.36 19.45 -23.01
CA LYS A 240 21.89 19.57 -21.64
C LYS A 240 20.90 19.19 -20.55
N ILE A 241 19.62 19.39 -20.84
CA ILE A 241 18.50 19.05 -19.94
C ILE A 241 17.71 17.91 -20.59
N LYS A 242 17.49 16.86 -19.82
CA LYS A 242 16.64 15.71 -20.16
C LYS A 242 15.28 15.86 -19.47
N ILE A 243 14.39 14.91 -19.75
CA ILE A 243 13.04 14.88 -19.18
C ILE A 243 12.86 13.57 -18.39
N ALA A 244 12.10 13.64 -17.31
CA ALA A 244 11.55 12.48 -16.62
C ALA A 244 10.05 12.66 -16.42
N MET A 245 9.32 11.56 -16.22
CA MET A 245 7.88 11.59 -15.99
C MET A 245 7.54 10.77 -14.76
N ASP A 246 6.58 11.24 -13.97
CA ASP A 246 5.82 10.39 -13.06
C ASP A 246 4.40 10.28 -13.60
N VAL A 247 4.04 9.05 -13.96
CA VAL A 247 2.76 8.77 -14.58
C VAL A 247 1.68 8.58 -13.51
N ALA A 248 2.02 8.04 -12.33
CA ALA A 248 1.10 7.68 -11.26
C ALA A 248 -0.11 6.87 -11.76
N SER A 249 0.15 5.85 -12.58
CA SER A 249 -0.90 5.19 -13.36
C SER A 249 -1.93 4.41 -12.55
N SER A 250 -1.64 4.09 -11.28
CA SER A 250 -2.61 3.55 -10.33
C SER A 250 -3.88 4.42 -10.23
N GLU A 251 -3.74 5.74 -10.33
CA GLU A 251 -4.85 6.72 -10.24
C GLU A 251 -5.88 6.58 -11.38
N PHE A 252 -5.45 6.02 -12.52
CA PHE A 252 -6.29 5.85 -13.70
C PHE A 252 -6.38 4.41 -14.19
N TYR A 253 -5.94 3.46 -13.36
CA TYR A 253 -6.11 2.04 -13.64
C TYR A 253 -7.51 1.57 -13.27
N LYS A 254 -8.13 0.82 -14.17
CA LYS A 254 -9.47 0.24 -14.03
C LYS A 254 -9.32 -1.24 -13.76
N VAL A 255 -9.38 -1.61 -12.48
CA VAL A 255 -9.03 -2.95 -11.99
C VAL A 255 -9.91 -4.05 -12.58
N GLU A 256 -11.22 -3.81 -12.73
CA GLU A 256 -12.16 -4.82 -13.27
C GLU A 256 -11.86 -5.10 -14.76
N GLU A 257 -11.49 -4.06 -15.51
CA GLU A 257 -11.24 -4.13 -16.95
C GLU A 257 -9.78 -4.43 -17.31
N LYS A 258 -8.86 -4.32 -16.34
CA LYS A 258 -7.40 -4.41 -16.53
C LYS A 258 -6.89 -3.46 -17.61
N LYS A 259 -7.34 -2.21 -17.54
CA LYS A 259 -7.06 -1.17 -18.54
C LYS A 259 -6.77 0.18 -17.89
N TYR A 260 -6.18 1.07 -18.66
CA TYR A 260 -5.79 2.41 -18.24
C TYR A 260 -6.65 3.47 -18.93
N ASP A 261 -7.22 4.36 -18.13
CA ASP A 261 -8.11 5.44 -18.56
C ASP A 261 -7.35 6.76 -18.64
N LEU A 262 -6.76 7.07 -19.79
CA LEU A 262 -6.03 8.32 -19.99
C LEU A 262 -6.92 9.59 -19.96
N ASP A 263 -8.21 9.45 -19.69
CA ASP A 263 -9.18 10.53 -19.54
C ASP A 263 -9.92 10.43 -18.20
N PHE A 264 -9.34 9.79 -17.18
CA PHE A 264 -10.02 9.48 -15.91
C PHE A 264 -10.62 10.66 -15.15
N LYS A 265 -10.12 11.88 -15.39
CA LYS A 265 -10.67 13.11 -14.83
C LYS A 265 -11.98 13.54 -15.47
N ASN A 266 -12.34 12.95 -16.61
CA ASN A 266 -13.63 13.12 -17.25
C ASN A 266 -14.65 12.15 -16.63
N PRO A 267 -15.70 12.64 -15.96
CA PRO A 267 -16.76 11.78 -15.42
C PRO A 267 -17.50 10.98 -16.50
N GLU A 268 -17.42 11.44 -17.75
CA GLU A 268 -17.97 10.80 -18.94
C GLU A 268 -16.88 10.12 -19.79
N SER A 269 -15.79 9.66 -19.16
CA SER A 269 -14.75 8.89 -19.87
C SER A 269 -15.36 7.69 -20.58
N ASP A 270 -14.92 7.48 -21.84
CA ASP A 270 -15.43 6.45 -22.73
C ASP A 270 -14.63 5.14 -22.54
N PRO A 271 -15.23 4.06 -21.96
CA PRO A 271 -14.51 2.82 -21.70
C PRO A 271 -13.95 2.12 -22.94
N THR A 272 -14.46 2.46 -24.13
CA THR A 272 -13.93 1.91 -25.39
C THR A 272 -12.56 2.48 -25.76
N LYS A 273 -12.18 3.61 -25.17
CA LYS A 273 -10.87 4.27 -25.36
C LYS A 273 -9.84 3.89 -24.30
N TRP A 274 -10.24 3.13 -23.28
CA TRP A 274 -9.30 2.63 -22.28
C TRP A 274 -8.36 1.62 -22.91
N ILE A 275 -7.07 1.82 -22.64
CA ILE A 275 -5.99 1.10 -23.30
C ILE A 275 -5.42 0.00 -22.42
N THR A 276 -4.85 -1.03 -23.02
CA THR A 276 -4.14 -2.09 -22.28
C THR A 276 -2.75 -1.63 -21.86
N TYR A 277 -2.07 -2.43 -21.04
CA TYR A 277 -0.69 -2.11 -20.65
C TYR A 277 0.27 -2.16 -21.84
N GLU A 278 0.03 -3.02 -22.86
CA GLU A 278 0.86 -3.09 -24.06
C GLU A 278 0.70 -1.82 -24.91
N GLU A 279 -0.52 -1.33 -25.05
CA GLU A 279 -0.81 -0.07 -25.74
C GLU A 279 -0.17 1.12 -25.02
N LEU A 280 -0.23 1.13 -23.68
CA LEU A 280 0.41 2.16 -22.85
C LEU A 280 1.95 2.08 -22.90
N ALA A 281 2.53 0.87 -22.86
CA ALA A 281 3.96 0.63 -23.05
C ALA A 281 4.45 1.12 -24.42
N ASN A 282 3.65 0.91 -25.47
CA ASN A 282 3.95 1.42 -26.81
C ASN A 282 3.88 2.95 -26.85
N LEU A 283 2.89 3.56 -26.19
CA LEU A 283 2.83 5.02 -26.05
C LEU A 283 4.11 5.57 -25.39
N TYR A 284 4.53 5.01 -24.26
CA TYR A 284 5.79 5.42 -23.62
C TYR A 284 6.99 5.25 -24.55
N SER A 285 7.06 4.14 -25.28
CA SER A 285 8.15 3.88 -26.23
C SER A 285 8.22 4.93 -27.34
N GLU A 286 7.07 5.37 -27.87
CA GLU A 286 7.01 6.44 -28.88
C GLU A 286 7.40 7.80 -28.29
N LEU A 287 6.98 8.09 -27.05
CA LEU A 287 7.41 9.30 -26.33
C LEU A 287 8.92 9.32 -26.12
N CYS A 288 9.53 8.21 -25.66
CA CYS A 288 10.97 8.09 -25.46
C CYS A 288 11.78 8.23 -26.76
N LYS A 289 11.20 7.86 -27.92
CA LYS A 289 11.83 8.09 -29.23
C LYS A 289 11.80 9.56 -29.66
N LYS A 290 10.73 10.29 -29.31
CA LYS A 290 10.50 11.67 -29.76
C LYS A 290 11.13 12.71 -28.83
N TYR A 291 11.20 12.43 -27.54
CA TYR A 291 11.63 13.37 -26.50
C TYR A 291 12.81 12.80 -25.70
N PRO A 292 13.68 13.63 -25.10
CA PRO A 292 14.85 13.18 -24.35
C PRO A 292 14.47 12.64 -22.96
N ILE A 293 13.58 11.65 -22.90
CA ILE A 293 13.12 11.03 -21.66
C ILE A 293 14.17 10.04 -21.18
N VAL A 294 14.60 10.18 -19.93
CA VAL A 294 15.62 9.33 -19.29
C VAL A 294 15.10 8.56 -18.10
N SER A 295 13.92 8.90 -17.59
CA SER A 295 13.29 8.20 -16.47
C SER A 295 11.77 8.26 -16.53
N ILE A 296 11.11 7.14 -16.19
CA ILE A 296 9.65 7.04 -16.02
C ILE A 296 9.36 6.36 -14.68
N GLU A 297 8.57 7.03 -13.85
CA GLU A 297 8.06 6.57 -12.55
C GLU A 297 6.60 6.11 -12.71
N ASP A 298 6.26 5.01 -12.03
CA ASP A 298 4.93 4.39 -12.00
C ASP A 298 4.20 4.25 -13.34
N PRO A 299 4.86 3.69 -14.39
CA PRO A 299 4.26 3.51 -15.71
C PRO A 299 3.02 2.60 -15.71
N PHE A 300 2.89 1.70 -14.73
CA PHE A 300 1.77 0.77 -14.57
C PHE A 300 1.29 0.72 -13.12
N ALA A 301 0.08 0.22 -12.90
CA ALA A 301 -0.55 0.21 -11.59
C ALA A 301 0.26 -0.60 -10.56
N GLU A 302 0.11 -0.27 -9.28
CA GLU A 302 0.91 -0.77 -8.16
C GLU A 302 0.92 -2.31 -8.00
N ASP A 303 -0.06 -3.03 -8.53
CA ASP A 303 -0.12 -4.50 -8.53
C ASP A 303 -0.15 -5.13 -9.94
N ASP A 304 0.04 -4.36 -11.01
CA ASP A 304 0.11 -4.86 -12.39
C ASP A 304 1.53 -5.38 -12.75
N TRP A 305 2.03 -6.32 -11.94
CA TRP A 305 3.40 -6.83 -12.00
C TRP A 305 3.83 -7.35 -13.39
N GLU A 306 2.88 -7.89 -14.16
CA GLU A 306 3.12 -8.37 -15.52
C GLU A 306 3.48 -7.20 -16.46
N ALA A 307 2.73 -6.10 -16.40
CA ALA A 307 2.98 -4.91 -17.19
C ALA A 307 4.34 -4.27 -16.88
N TRP A 308 4.67 -4.15 -15.59
CA TRP A 308 5.98 -3.65 -15.14
C TRP A 308 7.13 -4.48 -15.70
N SER A 309 7.09 -5.80 -15.50
CA SER A 309 8.12 -6.72 -15.99
C SER A 309 8.18 -6.81 -17.52
N TYR A 310 7.07 -6.56 -18.21
CA TYR A 310 7.02 -6.45 -19.67
C TYR A 310 7.80 -5.21 -20.12
N PHE A 311 7.44 -4.04 -19.61
CA PHE A 311 8.03 -2.77 -20.04
C PHE A 311 9.50 -2.66 -19.65
N SER A 312 9.87 -3.07 -18.43
CA SER A 312 11.25 -3.01 -17.94
C SER A 312 12.24 -3.84 -18.75
N LYS A 313 11.79 -4.87 -19.46
CA LYS A 313 12.66 -5.65 -20.37
C LYS A 313 12.85 -5.00 -21.74
N THR A 314 11.99 -4.06 -22.10
CA THR A 314 11.94 -3.47 -23.45
C THR A 314 12.53 -2.08 -23.53
N GLN A 315 12.78 -1.43 -22.39
CA GLN A 315 13.31 -0.08 -22.32
C GLN A 315 14.70 -0.05 -21.70
N ASP A 316 15.54 0.85 -22.21
CA ASP A 316 16.89 1.13 -21.73
C ASP A 316 16.93 2.53 -21.10
N ILE A 317 16.02 2.77 -20.15
CA ILE A 317 15.93 3.99 -19.34
C ILE A 317 15.72 3.62 -17.88
N GLN A 318 15.78 4.61 -16.99
CA GLN A 318 15.41 4.42 -15.60
C GLN A 318 13.90 4.24 -15.45
N ILE A 319 13.48 3.17 -14.80
CA ILE A 319 12.09 2.87 -14.45
C ILE A 319 12.03 2.86 -12.92
N VAL A 320 11.27 3.80 -12.36
CA VAL A 320 11.22 4.04 -10.92
C VAL A 320 9.94 3.41 -10.36
N GLY A 321 10.08 2.58 -9.32
CA GLY A 321 8.95 2.07 -8.56
C GLY A 321 8.65 2.94 -7.34
N ASP A 322 7.51 3.62 -7.33
CA ASP A 322 6.97 4.39 -6.21
C ASP A 322 5.84 3.62 -5.52
N ASP A 323 4.59 3.68 -6.01
CA ASP A 323 3.47 2.93 -5.42
C ASP A 323 3.67 1.41 -5.57
N LEU A 324 4.43 0.97 -6.58
CA LEU A 324 4.83 -0.43 -6.73
C LEU A 324 5.59 -0.94 -5.50
N THR A 325 6.49 -0.13 -4.96
CA THR A 325 7.45 -0.57 -3.93
C THR A 325 7.16 0.01 -2.55
N VAL A 326 6.55 1.19 -2.47
CA VAL A 326 6.21 1.96 -1.26
C VAL A 326 7.33 1.99 -0.22
N THR A 327 8.59 2.05 -0.67
CA THR A 327 9.78 1.97 0.18
C THR A 327 9.78 0.72 1.11
N ASN A 328 9.04 -0.33 0.76
CA ASN A 328 8.84 -1.53 1.57
C ASN A 328 9.77 -2.66 1.12
N PRO A 329 10.62 -3.21 2.01
CA PRO A 329 11.58 -4.25 1.67
C PRO A 329 10.98 -5.49 1.00
N LEU A 330 9.77 -5.91 1.39
CA LEU A 330 9.10 -7.09 0.81
C LEU A 330 8.70 -6.85 -0.65
N ARG A 331 8.21 -5.65 -0.96
CA ARG A 331 7.81 -5.28 -2.32
C ARG A 331 9.02 -4.98 -3.20
N ILE A 332 10.04 -4.34 -2.65
CA ILE A 332 11.33 -4.14 -3.32
C ILE A 332 11.92 -5.50 -3.71
N LYS A 333 11.98 -6.44 -2.77
CA LYS A 333 12.46 -7.81 -3.05
C LYS A 333 11.67 -8.48 -4.18
N LYS A 334 10.34 -8.39 -4.16
CA LYS A 334 9.49 -8.93 -5.23
C LYS A 334 9.75 -8.25 -6.58
N ALA A 335 9.91 -6.93 -6.59
CA ALA A 335 10.17 -6.15 -7.79
C ALA A 335 11.54 -6.48 -8.41
N ILE A 336 12.56 -6.73 -7.57
CA ILE A 336 13.86 -7.26 -7.95
C ILE A 336 13.71 -8.66 -8.59
N GLU A 337 13.04 -9.59 -7.90
CA GLU A 337 12.84 -10.97 -8.39
C GLU A 337 12.12 -11.03 -9.74
N LEU A 338 11.14 -10.14 -9.94
CA LEU A 338 10.35 -10.04 -11.16
C LEU A 338 10.96 -9.14 -12.23
N LYS A 339 12.07 -8.44 -11.93
CA LYS A 339 12.70 -7.44 -12.79
C LYS A 339 11.68 -6.41 -13.30
N SER A 340 10.92 -5.88 -12.36
CA SER A 340 9.79 -4.99 -12.64
C SER A 340 10.21 -3.53 -12.85
N CYS A 341 11.28 -3.09 -12.20
CA CYS A 341 11.88 -1.77 -12.37
C CYS A 341 13.38 -1.82 -12.06
N ASN A 342 14.09 -0.68 -12.14
CA ASN A 342 15.54 -0.59 -11.91
C ASN A 342 15.93 0.63 -11.06
N ALA A 343 14.96 1.30 -10.44
CA ALA A 343 15.18 2.35 -9.46
C ALA A 343 14.05 2.37 -8.43
N LEU A 344 14.40 2.72 -7.18
CA LEU A 344 13.47 2.92 -6.08
C LEU A 344 13.17 4.42 -5.93
N LEU A 345 11.89 4.80 -5.82
CA LEU A 345 11.56 6.09 -5.23
C LEU A 345 11.52 5.95 -3.70
N LEU A 346 12.46 6.58 -3.01
CA LEU A 346 12.59 6.45 -1.56
C LEU A 346 11.86 7.59 -0.87
N LYS A 347 10.74 7.25 -0.22
CA LYS A 347 9.95 8.16 0.63
C LYS A 347 9.95 7.64 2.06
N VAL A 348 10.67 8.32 2.94
CA VAL A 348 10.88 7.87 4.33
C VAL A 348 9.58 7.66 5.12
N ASN A 349 8.52 8.38 4.79
CA ASN A 349 7.22 8.25 5.46
C ASN A 349 6.36 7.08 4.94
N GLN A 350 6.69 6.49 3.79
CA GLN A 350 6.03 5.27 3.31
C GLN A 350 6.42 4.04 4.13
N ILE A 351 7.60 4.05 4.76
CA ILE A 351 8.06 2.96 5.64
C ILE A 351 8.10 3.33 7.12
N GLY A 352 8.33 4.61 7.46
CA GLY A 352 8.10 5.16 8.79
C GLY A 352 9.31 5.26 9.71
N THR A 353 10.49 4.78 9.33
CA THR A 353 11.75 5.01 10.07
C THR A 353 12.93 5.29 9.15
N LEU A 354 13.95 5.98 9.65
CA LEU A 354 15.19 6.22 8.90
C LEU A 354 15.96 4.91 8.66
N THR A 355 16.04 4.02 9.65
CA THR A 355 16.73 2.73 9.53
C THR A 355 16.13 1.87 8.42
N GLU A 356 14.80 1.72 8.36
CA GLU A 356 14.15 0.93 7.29
C GLU A 356 14.33 1.60 5.92
N SER A 357 14.34 2.94 5.87
CA SER A 357 14.61 3.69 4.64
C SER A 357 16.04 3.45 4.12
N ILE A 358 17.04 3.50 5.00
CA ILE A 358 18.44 3.19 4.66
C ILE A 358 18.55 1.75 4.18
N GLN A 359 17.85 0.80 4.83
CA GLN A 359 17.85 -0.59 4.41
C GLN A 359 17.23 -0.79 3.02
N ALA A 360 16.10 -0.13 2.73
CA ALA A 360 15.47 -0.15 1.41
C ALA A 360 16.42 0.35 0.31
N ALA A 361 17.17 1.44 0.57
CA ALA A 361 18.20 1.93 -0.33
C ALA A 361 19.31 0.89 -0.53
N LYS A 362 19.80 0.28 0.56
CA LYS A 362 20.84 -0.76 0.52
C LYS A 362 20.43 -1.97 -0.32
N ASP A 363 19.21 -2.46 -0.12
CA ASP A 363 18.68 -3.61 -0.85
C ASP A 363 18.55 -3.30 -2.35
N SER A 364 18.15 -2.07 -2.69
CA SER A 364 18.06 -1.60 -4.07
C SER A 364 19.44 -1.51 -4.73
N TYR A 365 20.41 -0.87 -4.06
CA TYR A 365 21.78 -0.78 -4.56
C TYR A 365 22.46 -2.13 -4.71
N ALA A 366 22.16 -3.11 -3.85
CA ALA A 366 22.71 -4.46 -3.91
C ALA A 366 22.27 -5.22 -5.19
N ASP A 367 21.13 -4.85 -5.78
CA ASP A 367 20.66 -5.36 -7.08
C ASP A 367 21.02 -4.43 -8.26
N GLY A 368 21.84 -3.41 -8.00
CA GLY A 368 22.29 -2.45 -9.02
C GLY A 368 21.23 -1.41 -9.42
N TRP A 369 20.18 -1.23 -8.61
CA TRP A 369 19.17 -0.20 -8.87
C TRP A 369 19.65 1.20 -8.50
N GLY A 370 19.05 2.20 -9.14
CA GLY A 370 19.06 3.59 -8.66
C GLY A 370 18.18 3.79 -7.42
N VAL A 371 18.40 4.89 -6.70
CA VAL A 371 17.53 5.31 -5.59
C VAL A 371 17.31 6.81 -5.69
N MET A 372 16.09 7.20 -6.00
CA MET A 372 15.67 8.59 -6.06
C MET A 372 15.01 8.98 -4.75
N VAL A 373 15.72 9.76 -3.93
CA VAL A 373 15.12 10.28 -2.69
C VAL A 373 14.02 11.28 -3.06
N SER A 374 12.85 11.13 -2.44
CA SER A 374 11.67 11.87 -2.85
C SER A 374 10.99 12.60 -1.70
N HIS A 375 10.41 13.74 -2.04
CA HIS A 375 9.47 14.47 -1.20
C HIS A 375 8.08 13.81 -1.18
N ARG A 376 7.09 14.48 -0.56
CA ARG A 376 5.67 14.23 -0.80
C ARG A 376 4.97 15.49 -1.30
N SER A 377 3.81 15.35 -1.92
CA SER A 377 3.01 16.50 -2.38
C SER A 377 2.59 17.42 -1.22
N GLY A 378 2.34 16.89 -0.02
CA GLY A 378 2.23 17.65 1.23
C GLY A 378 3.56 17.73 1.99
N GLU A 379 4.47 18.61 1.54
CA GLU A 379 5.74 18.88 2.22
C GLU A 379 5.65 19.99 3.27
N THR A 380 6.76 20.21 3.98
CA THR A 380 7.00 21.14 5.07
C THR A 380 8.31 21.92 4.83
N GLU A 381 8.68 22.81 5.73
CA GLU A 381 9.97 23.49 5.72
C GLU A 381 11.16 22.60 6.12
N ASP A 382 10.92 21.38 6.58
CA ASP A 382 11.96 20.45 6.99
C ASP A 382 12.85 20.07 5.80
N VAL A 383 14.18 20.09 5.95
CA VAL A 383 15.13 19.85 4.86
C VAL A 383 15.77 18.46 4.88
N THR A 384 15.34 17.58 5.78
CA THR A 384 16.03 16.30 6.09
C THR A 384 16.28 15.43 4.86
N ILE A 385 15.36 15.39 3.88
CA ILE A 385 15.55 14.58 2.68
C ILE A 385 16.71 15.06 1.79
N ALA A 386 17.11 16.34 1.86
CA ALA A 386 18.30 16.84 1.17
C ALA A 386 19.58 16.20 1.76
N ASP A 387 19.68 16.20 3.09
CA ASP A 387 20.77 15.56 3.82
C ASP A 387 20.75 14.03 3.62
N ILE A 388 19.57 13.41 3.56
CA ILE A 388 19.44 11.98 3.27
C ILE A 388 19.92 11.67 1.85
N ALA A 389 19.56 12.44 0.84
CA ALA A 389 19.99 12.21 -0.55
C ALA A 389 21.51 12.25 -0.70
N VAL A 390 22.17 13.23 -0.06
CA VAL A 390 23.64 13.32 -0.05
C VAL A 390 24.25 12.21 0.80
N GLY A 391 23.70 11.94 1.98
CA GLY A 391 24.18 10.93 2.92
C GLY A 391 24.09 9.51 2.37
N LEU A 392 23.00 9.18 1.66
CA LEU A 392 22.80 7.91 0.95
C LEU A 392 23.59 7.82 -0.35
N ARG A 393 24.23 8.92 -0.78
CA ARG A 393 24.90 9.02 -2.07
C ARG A 393 23.94 8.65 -3.23
N ALA A 394 22.67 9.05 -3.11
CA ALA A 394 21.58 8.68 -4.00
C ALA A 394 21.82 9.04 -5.46
N GLY A 395 22.50 10.16 -5.71
CA GLY A 395 22.78 10.65 -7.05
C GLY A 395 21.58 11.29 -7.74
N GLU A 396 20.37 11.16 -7.19
CA GLU A 396 19.13 11.72 -7.70
C GLU A 396 18.17 12.11 -6.57
N ILE A 397 17.45 13.22 -6.76
CA ILE A 397 16.43 13.69 -5.82
C ILE A 397 15.24 14.31 -6.58
N LYS A 398 14.03 13.91 -6.20
CA LYS A 398 12.76 14.51 -6.65
C LYS A 398 12.17 15.31 -5.50
N THR A 399 12.29 16.63 -5.56
CA THR A 399 11.82 17.51 -4.47
C THR A 399 10.97 18.70 -4.95
N GLY A 400 10.43 18.60 -6.17
CA GLY A 400 9.48 19.54 -6.75
C GLY A 400 10.13 20.60 -7.64
N ALA A 401 9.33 21.58 -8.08
CA ALA A 401 9.79 22.68 -8.91
C ALA A 401 10.80 23.58 -8.19
N PRO A 402 11.56 24.42 -8.91
CA PRO A 402 12.25 25.57 -8.34
C PRO A 402 11.27 26.70 -7.98
N ALA A 403 10.16 26.36 -7.32
CA ALA A 403 9.09 27.23 -6.87
C ALA A 403 8.41 26.62 -5.63
N ARG A 404 7.86 27.48 -4.77
CA ARG A 404 7.32 27.17 -3.44
C ARG A 404 8.41 26.74 -2.44
N SER A 405 8.37 27.30 -1.24
CA SER A 405 9.52 27.28 -0.32
C SER A 405 9.73 25.93 0.37
N GLU A 406 8.71 25.11 0.50
CA GLU A 406 8.84 23.73 0.98
C GLU A 406 9.69 22.85 0.03
N ARG A 407 9.77 23.23 -1.26
CA ARG A 407 10.62 22.61 -2.29
C ARG A 407 12.01 23.24 -2.28
N LEU A 408 12.04 24.57 -2.39
CA LEU A 408 13.27 25.36 -2.39
C LEU A 408 14.06 25.20 -1.09
N ALA A 409 13.44 24.88 0.05
CA ALA A 409 14.16 24.62 1.29
C ALA A 409 15.16 23.47 1.14
N LYS A 410 14.77 22.37 0.46
CA LYS A 410 15.64 21.22 0.20
C LYS A 410 16.69 21.56 -0.85
N LEU A 411 16.28 22.17 -1.96
CA LEU A 411 17.20 22.58 -3.02
C LEU A 411 18.27 23.56 -2.49
N ASN A 412 17.87 24.55 -1.68
CA ASN A 412 18.79 25.47 -1.02
C ASN A 412 19.65 24.79 0.03
N GLN A 413 19.15 23.74 0.69
CA GLN A 413 19.97 22.94 1.60
C GLN A 413 21.08 22.21 0.83
N ILE A 414 20.79 21.64 -0.34
CA ILE A 414 21.82 21.00 -1.17
C ILE A 414 22.84 22.02 -1.67
N LEU A 415 22.45 23.25 -2.03
CA LEU A 415 23.39 24.33 -2.34
C LEU A 415 24.36 24.62 -1.18
N ARG A 416 23.86 24.64 0.07
CA ARG A 416 24.70 24.81 1.26
C ARG A 416 25.64 23.63 1.48
N ILE A 417 25.14 22.40 1.28
CA ILE A 417 25.95 21.19 1.41
C ILE A 417 27.05 21.15 0.32
N GLU A 418 26.74 21.57 -0.90
CA GLU A 418 27.73 21.72 -1.97
C GLU A 418 28.83 22.71 -1.59
N GLU A 419 28.46 23.89 -1.08
CA GLU A 419 29.40 24.90 -0.59
C GLU A 419 30.27 24.37 0.57
N GLU A 420 29.67 23.66 1.53
CA GLU A 420 30.36 23.08 2.68
C GLU A 420 31.37 21.99 2.28
N LEU A 421 31.01 21.14 1.32
CA LEU A 421 31.83 20.01 0.89
C LEU A 421 32.97 20.42 -0.05
N GLY A 422 32.76 21.43 -0.90
CA GLY A 422 33.73 21.85 -1.91
C GLY A 422 34.24 20.66 -2.73
N ASP A 423 35.57 20.47 -2.77
CA ASP A 423 36.22 19.39 -3.52
C ASP A 423 35.95 17.97 -2.99
N GLN A 424 35.23 17.82 -1.86
CA GLN A 424 34.85 16.52 -1.30
C GLN A 424 33.55 15.95 -1.89
N ALA A 425 32.88 16.70 -2.76
CA ALA A 425 31.66 16.29 -3.43
C ALA A 425 31.81 16.31 -4.95
N ILE A 426 31.05 15.43 -5.62
CA ILE A 426 30.89 15.43 -7.06
C ILE A 426 29.41 15.53 -7.43
N TYR A 427 29.13 16.18 -8.54
CA TYR A 427 27.83 16.12 -9.20
C TYR A 427 27.88 15.02 -10.28
N PRO A 428 27.01 14.00 -10.26
CA PRO A 428 27.15 12.83 -11.13
C PRO A 428 26.76 13.11 -12.57
N GLY A 429 26.06 14.22 -12.84
CA GLY A 429 25.76 14.67 -14.19
C GLY A 429 24.86 13.68 -14.94
N ALA A 430 25.35 13.11 -16.04
CA ALA A 430 24.65 12.06 -16.80
C ALA A 430 24.89 10.64 -16.27
N ASN A 431 25.80 10.47 -15.29
CA ASN A 431 26.14 9.17 -14.71
C ASN A 431 25.25 8.83 -13.49
N PHE A 432 24.01 9.31 -13.43
CA PHE A 432 23.03 8.79 -12.46
C PHE A 432 22.34 7.56 -13.08
N PRO A 433 22.12 6.49 -12.31
CA PRO A 433 22.59 6.28 -10.94
C PRO A 433 24.12 6.03 -10.91
N SER A 434 24.81 6.55 -9.87
CA SER A 434 26.27 6.44 -9.82
C SER A 434 26.70 5.01 -9.49
N GLY A 435 27.47 4.35 -10.35
CA GLY A 435 28.05 3.03 -10.06
C GLY A 435 28.98 3.05 -8.83
N ASP A 436 28.91 2.00 -8.00
CA ASP A 436 29.64 1.80 -6.73
C ASP A 436 29.24 2.71 -5.55
N LEU A 437 28.09 2.41 -4.92
CA LEU A 437 27.43 3.26 -3.93
C LEU A 437 27.80 2.95 -2.46
N ILE A 438 27.94 1.66 -2.12
CA ILE A 438 28.14 1.18 -0.74
C ILE A 438 29.53 0.57 -0.54
N ASP A 439 30.14 0.85 0.61
CA ASP A 439 31.29 0.11 1.12
C ASP A 439 30.85 -1.06 2.01
N PHE A 440 30.76 -2.25 1.43
CA PHE A 440 30.36 -3.44 2.17
C PHE A 440 31.38 -3.85 3.25
N ASP A 441 32.66 -3.50 3.10
CA ASP A 441 33.71 -3.82 4.08
C ASP A 441 33.55 -2.97 5.36
N LEU A 442 33.10 -1.71 5.23
CA LEU A 442 32.79 -0.83 6.36
C LEU A 442 31.60 -1.36 7.19
N ILE A 443 30.61 -1.95 6.52
CA ILE A 443 29.41 -2.52 7.15
C ILE A 443 29.74 -3.77 7.96
N GLU A 444 30.68 -4.60 7.48
CA GLU A 444 31.15 -5.77 8.24
C GLU A 444 31.96 -5.37 9.48
N GLY A 445 32.78 -4.33 9.39
CA GLY A 445 33.60 -3.84 10.51
C GLY A 445 32.82 -3.26 11.70
N GLN A 446 31.63 -2.69 11.48
CA GLN A 446 30.79 -2.16 12.57
C GLN A 446 30.08 -3.25 13.39
N LYS A 447 30.11 -4.52 12.97
CA LYS A 447 29.64 -5.66 13.77
C LYS A 447 30.64 -6.06 14.88
N GLU A 448 31.87 -5.56 14.85
CA GLU A 448 32.94 -5.95 15.78
C GLU A 448 33.07 -5.00 16.99
N ASN A 449 32.07 -5.00 17.89
CA ASN A 449 32.24 -4.54 19.27
C ASN A 449 32.20 -5.73 20.26
N ILE A 450 32.83 -6.84 19.88
CA ILE A 450 33.14 -7.96 20.78
C ILE A 450 34.66 -8.10 20.81
N GLN A 451 35.28 -7.76 21.94
CA GLN A 451 36.73 -7.83 22.12
C GLN A 451 37.28 -9.23 21.79
N SER A 452 38.30 -9.27 20.94
CA SER A 452 39.05 -10.48 20.60
C SER A 452 39.98 -10.92 21.73
N LEU A 453 39.78 -12.13 22.26
CA LEU A 453 40.73 -12.79 23.19
C LEU A 453 41.79 -13.60 22.42
N PRO A 454 43.02 -13.71 22.96
CA PRO A 454 44.16 -14.31 22.28
C PRO A 454 44.09 -15.84 22.33
N GLY A 455 43.99 -16.47 21.16
CA GLY A 455 44.09 -17.91 20.99
C GLY A 455 42.86 -18.48 20.28
N GLY A 456 43.02 -18.71 18.98
CA GLY A 456 41.97 -19.26 18.12
C GLY A 456 41.40 -20.54 18.69
N ARG A 457 40.09 -20.55 18.95
CA ARG A 457 39.34 -21.76 19.26
C ARG A 457 38.60 -22.21 18.02
N SER A 458 38.71 -23.50 17.72
CA SER A 458 37.97 -24.19 16.65
C SER A 458 36.48 -23.87 16.71
N ALA A 459 35.90 -23.53 15.55
CA ALA A 459 34.47 -23.24 15.34
C ALA A 459 33.51 -24.30 15.95
N LYS A 460 33.99 -25.53 16.13
CA LYS A 460 33.23 -26.63 16.72
C LYS A 460 32.92 -26.42 18.21
N LYS A 461 33.81 -25.78 18.97
CA LYS A 461 33.64 -25.53 20.42
C LYS A 461 32.78 -24.30 20.72
N LEU A 462 32.66 -23.37 19.77
CA LEU A 462 31.78 -22.21 19.82
C LEU A 462 30.31 -22.61 19.58
N ALA A 463 30.07 -23.57 18.67
CA ALA A 463 28.75 -24.11 18.41
C ALA A 463 28.14 -24.91 19.60
N GLU A 464 28.99 -25.53 20.43
CA GLU A 464 28.58 -26.30 21.61
C GLU A 464 28.22 -25.43 22.83
N LEU A 465 28.76 -24.20 22.93
CA LEU A 465 28.58 -23.31 24.08
C LEU A 465 27.33 -22.41 23.98
N TYR A 466 26.83 -22.17 22.76
CA TYR A 466 25.67 -21.29 22.50
C TYR A 466 24.41 -22.01 22.00
N SER A 467 24.36 -23.35 22.09
CA SER A 467 23.14 -24.10 21.78
C SER A 467 22.43 -24.59 23.06
N PRO A 468 21.37 -23.91 23.53
CA PRO A 468 20.27 -24.62 24.12
C PRO A 468 19.45 -25.23 22.96
N SER A 469 19.76 -26.47 22.62
CA SER A 469 18.89 -27.33 21.78
C SER A 469 17.61 -27.66 22.58
N PRO A 470 16.43 -28.00 21.96
CA PRO A 470 16.33 -28.67 20.67
C PRO A 470 15.18 -28.24 19.74
N LEU A 471 15.48 -27.98 18.46
CA LEU A 471 14.88 -28.64 17.28
C LEU A 471 15.40 -28.01 15.96
N HIS A 472 16.30 -28.78 15.31
CA HIS A 472 16.74 -28.82 13.91
C HIS A 472 17.27 -27.59 13.12
N LYS A 473 18.38 -27.87 12.43
CA LYS A 473 19.14 -27.05 11.46
C LYS A 473 18.30 -26.65 10.24
N LEU A 474 18.25 -25.37 9.90
CA LEU A 474 17.77 -24.91 8.60
C LEU A 474 18.84 -25.16 7.53
N SER A 475 18.45 -25.92 6.51
CA SER A 475 19.20 -26.15 5.26
C SER A 475 18.64 -25.20 4.20
N THR A 476 19.31 -25.05 3.05
CA THR A 476 18.77 -24.38 1.85
C THR A 476 17.30 -24.76 1.61
N PRO A 477 16.40 -23.80 1.30
CA PRO A 477 14.97 -24.04 1.38
C PRO A 477 14.54 -25.16 0.46
N THR A 478 14.04 -26.22 1.06
CA THR A 478 13.30 -27.27 0.39
C THR A 478 11.81 -26.93 0.44
N PRO A 479 10.93 -27.56 -0.36
CA PRO A 479 9.48 -27.32 -0.31
C PRO A 479 8.82 -27.53 1.07
N SER A 480 9.54 -28.09 2.05
CA SER A 480 9.12 -28.14 3.45
C SER A 480 9.37 -26.85 4.25
N ASP A 481 10.30 -25.99 3.86
CA ASP A 481 10.63 -24.77 4.61
C ASP A 481 9.60 -23.65 4.41
N THR A 482 8.90 -23.65 3.26
CA THR A 482 7.70 -22.82 3.03
C THR A 482 6.57 -23.19 4.00
N ARG A 483 6.52 -24.45 4.47
CA ARG A 483 5.53 -24.86 5.49
C ARG A 483 5.78 -24.16 6.82
N ASN A 484 7.06 -24.02 7.23
CA ASN A 484 7.40 -23.37 8.49
C ASN A 484 7.01 -21.88 8.52
N VAL A 485 7.20 -21.16 7.41
CA VAL A 485 6.79 -19.74 7.31
C VAL A 485 5.27 -19.61 7.35
N ASN A 486 4.55 -20.44 6.59
CA ASN A 486 3.09 -20.41 6.59
C ASN A 486 2.51 -20.83 7.95
N ASP A 487 3.16 -21.75 8.66
CA ASP A 487 2.73 -22.17 9.99
C ASP A 487 2.93 -21.05 11.04
N CYS A 488 3.99 -20.24 10.92
CA CYS A 488 4.17 -19.04 11.76
C CYS A 488 3.10 -17.98 11.50
N ILE A 489 2.87 -17.61 10.23
CA ILE A 489 1.84 -16.62 9.87
C ILE A 489 0.44 -17.12 10.26
N ARG A 490 0.19 -18.42 10.11
CA ARG A 490 -1.04 -19.04 10.61
C ARG A 490 -1.20 -18.84 12.11
N ALA A 491 -0.16 -19.08 12.91
CA ALA A 491 -0.22 -18.92 14.35
C ALA A 491 -0.54 -17.48 14.78
N GLU A 492 -0.04 -16.48 14.05
CA GLU A 492 -0.37 -15.07 14.26
C GLU A 492 -1.86 -14.80 14.01
N PHE A 493 -2.40 -15.28 12.88
CA PHE A 493 -3.83 -15.16 12.60
C PHE A 493 -4.70 -15.91 13.62
N GLU A 494 -4.28 -17.09 14.07
CA GLU A 494 -4.99 -17.81 15.13
C GLU A 494 -5.00 -17.04 16.44
N GLN A 495 -3.90 -16.37 16.79
CA GLN A 495 -3.84 -15.50 17.96
C GLN A 495 -4.73 -14.25 17.83
N GLU A 496 -4.82 -13.66 16.64
CA GLU A 496 -5.78 -12.57 16.38
C GLU A 496 -7.22 -13.05 16.51
N VAL A 497 -7.54 -14.26 16.03
CA VAL A 497 -8.88 -14.84 16.17
C VAL A 497 -9.20 -15.21 17.62
N GLU A 498 -8.21 -15.64 18.43
CA GLU A 498 -8.39 -15.83 19.87
C GLU A 498 -8.76 -14.54 20.60
N ASN A 499 -8.19 -13.41 20.16
CA ASN A 499 -8.44 -12.09 20.74
C ASN A 499 -9.49 -11.27 19.97
N ILE A 500 -10.32 -11.94 19.15
CA ILE A 500 -11.26 -11.26 18.25
C ILE A 500 -12.28 -10.36 18.96
N ALA A 501 -12.56 -10.62 20.25
CA ALA A 501 -13.45 -9.80 21.06
C ALA A 501 -12.87 -8.40 21.36
N GLU A 502 -11.55 -8.22 21.22
CA GLU A 502 -10.84 -6.95 21.43
C GLU A 502 -10.65 -6.18 20.11
N SER A 503 -11.03 -6.76 18.96
CA SER A 503 -10.93 -6.12 17.65
C SER A 503 -12.06 -5.12 17.42
N ASP A 504 -11.73 -3.95 16.86
CA ASP A 504 -12.70 -2.95 16.39
C ASP A 504 -13.43 -3.39 15.11
N ASP A 505 -12.80 -4.25 14.28
CA ASP A 505 -13.43 -4.92 13.13
C ASP A 505 -13.11 -6.43 13.11
N PRO A 506 -13.86 -7.23 13.89
CA PRO A 506 -13.76 -8.69 13.91
C PRO A 506 -13.83 -9.36 12.53
N LEU A 507 -14.59 -8.79 11.58
CA LEU A 507 -14.79 -9.40 10.27
C LEU A 507 -13.52 -9.28 9.40
N ASP A 508 -12.78 -8.18 9.55
CA ASP A 508 -11.52 -7.94 8.85
C ASP A 508 -10.47 -9.01 9.17
N VAL A 509 -10.37 -9.43 10.43
CA VAL A 509 -9.44 -10.49 10.86
C VAL A 509 -9.66 -11.79 10.06
N PHE A 510 -10.91 -12.21 9.92
CA PHE A 510 -11.25 -13.40 9.14
C PHE A 510 -11.09 -13.19 7.64
N GLU A 511 -11.38 -12.00 7.11
CA GLU A 511 -11.19 -11.67 5.69
C GLU A 511 -9.71 -11.77 5.29
N ARG A 512 -8.81 -11.13 6.06
CA ARG A 512 -7.37 -11.21 5.85
C ARG A 512 -6.85 -12.62 5.98
N TYR A 513 -7.31 -13.37 6.98
CA TYR A 513 -6.86 -14.74 7.21
C TYR A 513 -7.26 -15.69 6.07
N VAL A 514 -8.50 -15.57 5.57
CA VAL A 514 -8.97 -16.36 4.41
C VAL A 514 -8.21 -15.97 3.14
N ARG A 515 -8.01 -14.67 2.90
CA ARG A 515 -7.26 -14.17 1.73
C ARG A 515 -5.83 -14.71 1.73
N TRP A 516 -5.12 -14.56 2.84
CA TRP A 516 -3.78 -15.12 3.02
C TRP A 516 -3.77 -16.64 2.80
N THR A 517 -4.76 -17.37 3.31
CA THR A 517 -4.82 -18.83 3.14
C THR A 517 -4.98 -19.23 1.66
N LEU A 518 -5.76 -18.48 0.89
CA LEU A 518 -5.92 -18.71 -0.55
C LEU A 518 -4.64 -18.38 -1.34
N ASP A 519 -3.94 -17.31 -0.96
CA ASP A 519 -2.70 -16.88 -1.61
C ASP A 519 -1.53 -17.82 -1.29
N ALA A 520 -1.40 -18.23 -0.02
CA ALA A 520 -0.32 -19.08 0.47
C ALA A 520 -0.47 -20.55 0.00
N TYR A 521 -1.69 -20.96 -0.34
CA TYR A 521 -2.00 -22.31 -0.82
C TYR A 521 -2.82 -22.23 -2.12
N PRO A 522 -2.17 -22.18 -3.29
CA PRO A 522 -2.85 -22.10 -4.60
C PRO A 522 -3.85 -23.24 -4.89
N SER A 523 -3.73 -24.37 -4.16
CA SER A 523 -4.68 -25.50 -4.17
C SER A 523 -5.35 -25.70 -2.80
N ALA A 524 -5.66 -24.61 -2.08
CA ALA A 524 -6.14 -24.62 -0.70
C ALA A 524 -7.35 -25.57 -0.50
N GLN A 525 -8.27 -25.60 -1.46
CA GLN A 525 -9.47 -26.47 -1.45
C GLN A 525 -9.15 -27.97 -1.39
N ALA A 526 -8.03 -28.40 -1.97
CA ALA A 526 -7.62 -29.81 -2.07
C ALA A 526 -6.48 -30.18 -1.10
N THR A 527 -5.98 -29.20 -0.33
CA THR A 527 -4.81 -29.36 0.53
C THR A 527 -5.25 -29.34 1.99
N PRO A 528 -5.28 -30.48 2.71
CA PRO A 528 -5.69 -30.51 4.12
C PRO A 528 -4.88 -29.58 5.01
N GLN A 529 -3.63 -29.30 4.63
CA GLN A 529 -2.73 -28.39 5.33
C GLN A 529 -3.11 -26.91 5.20
N SER A 530 -4.03 -26.53 4.31
CA SER A 530 -4.51 -25.14 4.22
C SER A 530 -5.45 -24.78 5.37
N GLN A 531 -6.16 -25.78 5.93
CA GLN A 531 -7.25 -25.61 6.90
C GLN A 531 -8.36 -24.65 6.44
N LEU A 532 -8.45 -24.38 5.12
CA LEU A 532 -9.38 -23.40 4.57
C LEU A 532 -10.84 -23.73 4.89
N HIS A 533 -11.22 -25.01 4.85
CA HIS A 533 -12.58 -25.45 5.20
C HIS A 533 -12.95 -25.04 6.63
N THR A 534 -12.12 -25.43 7.61
CA THR A 534 -12.30 -25.11 9.03
C THR A 534 -12.28 -23.61 9.30
N LEU A 535 -11.43 -22.86 8.59
CA LEU A 535 -11.35 -21.42 8.70
C LEU A 535 -12.62 -20.73 8.18
N LEU A 536 -13.06 -21.06 6.97
CA LEU A 536 -14.29 -20.51 6.39
C LEU A 536 -15.51 -20.88 7.22
N GLU A 537 -15.59 -22.10 7.76
CA GLU A 537 -16.66 -22.52 8.65
C GLU A 537 -16.68 -21.68 9.95
N ARG A 538 -15.53 -21.42 10.57
CA ARG A 538 -15.43 -20.53 11.74
C ARG A 538 -15.86 -19.10 11.39
N ALA A 539 -15.33 -18.56 10.31
CA ALA A 539 -15.60 -17.20 9.87
C ALA A 539 -17.09 -16.97 9.56
N THR A 540 -17.70 -17.89 8.79
CA THR A 540 -19.11 -17.85 8.42
C THR A 540 -20.04 -18.10 9.60
N LYS A 541 -19.66 -18.92 10.59
CA LYS A 541 -20.48 -19.13 11.81
C LYS A 541 -20.45 -17.94 12.77
N THR A 542 -19.30 -17.28 12.90
CA THR A 542 -19.07 -16.28 13.95
C THR A 542 -20.04 -15.10 13.85
N PHE A 543 -20.44 -14.69 12.64
CA PHE A 543 -21.23 -13.48 12.43
C PHE A 543 -22.71 -13.70 12.07
N ILE A 544 -23.23 -14.94 12.13
CA ILE A 544 -24.64 -15.24 11.78
C ILE A 544 -25.63 -14.39 12.60
N GLY A 545 -25.33 -14.19 13.88
CA GLY A 545 -26.15 -13.38 14.80
C GLY A 545 -25.90 -11.87 14.71
N SER A 546 -24.85 -11.44 14.02
CA SER A 546 -24.37 -10.05 14.03
C SER A 546 -25.06 -9.22 12.96
N ALA A 547 -26.07 -8.43 13.36
CA ALA A 547 -26.86 -7.62 12.44
C ALA A 547 -26.03 -6.66 11.56
N GLN A 548 -24.94 -6.11 12.11
CA GLN A 548 -24.06 -5.17 11.41
C GLN A 548 -23.35 -5.78 10.19
N TYR A 549 -23.07 -7.08 10.21
CA TYR A 549 -22.32 -7.75 9.13
C TYR A 549 -23.22 -8.42 8.08
N LYS A 550 -24.53 -8.55 8.35
CA LYS A 550 -25.45 -9.29 7.47
C LYS A 550 -25.41 -8.81 6.02
N ASN A 551 -25.22 -7.52 5.78
CA ASN A 551 -25.11 -6.96 4.43
C ASN A 551 -23.75 -6.30 4.18
N ASP A 552 -22.71 -6.76 4.89
CA ASP A 552 -21.32 -6.39 4.57
C ASP A 552 -20.84 -7.25 3.38
N PRO A 553 -20.33 -6.65 2.28
CA PRO A 553 -19.82 -7.38 1.13
C PRO A 553 -18.70 -8.38 1.48
N ARG A 554 -17.85 -8.06 2.47
CA ARG A 554 -16.75 -8.93 2.91
C ARG A 554 -17.31 -10.22 3.51
N TYR A 555 -18.34 -10.12 4.33
CA TYR A 555 -18.97 -11.28 4.94
C TYR A 555 -19.68 -12.16 3.92
N LEU A 556 -20.36 -11.57 2.94
CA LEU A 556 -20.95 -12.32 1.84
C LEU A 556 -19.88 -13.05 1.00
N LYS A 557 -18.72 -12.43 0.73
CA LYS A 557 -17.61 -13.07 0.02
C LYS A 557 -17.10 -14.33 0.73
N LEU A 558 -17.01 -14.32 2.07
CA LEU A 558 -16.64 -15.51 2.85
C LEU A 558 -17.63 -16.66 2.64
N TRP A 559 -18.92 -16.36 2.64
CA TRP A 559 -19.96 -17.34 2.32
C TRP A 559 -19.91 -17.83 0.88
N VAL A 560 -19.65 -16.94 -0.08
CA VAL A 560 -19.46 -17.30 -1.49
C VAL A 560 -18.26 -18.25 -1.64
N HIS A 561 -17.14 -17.99 -0.99
CA HIS A 561 -15.99 -18.91 -0.97
C HIS A 561 -16.34 -20.27 -0.35
N TYR A 562 -17.07 -20.28 0.76
CA TYR A 562 -17.54 -21.53 1.37
C TYR A 562 -18.43 -22.33 0.41
N ILE A 563 -19.36 -21.66 -0.29
CA ILE A 563 -20.24 -22.29 -1.26
C ILE A 563 -19.46 -22.89 -2.44
N HIS A 564 -18.53 -22.13 -3.01
CA HIS A 564 -17.78 -22.56 -4.18
C HIS A 564 -16.84 -23.73 -3.89
N PHE A 565 -16.21 -23.74 -2.73
CA PHE A 565 -15.18 -24.72 -2.42
C PHE A 565 -15.67 -25.95 -1.66
N PHE A 566 -16.71 -25.80 -0.82
CA PHE A 566 -17.02 -26.80 0.21
C PHE A 566 -18.50 -27.13 0.40
N SER A 567 -19.43 -26.36 -0.17
CA SER A 567 -20.85 -26.68 0.01
C SER A 567 -21.27 -27.84 -0.90
N ASP A 568 -21.57 -28.97 -0.29
CA ASP A 568 -22.23 -30.11 -0.96
C ASP A 568 -23.69 -29.80 -1.33
N THR A 569 -24.26 -28.75 -0.73
CA THR A 569 -25.66 -28.32 -0.89
C THR A 569 -25.73 -26.80 -1.12
N PRO A 570 -25.20 -26.28 -2.25
CA PRO A 570 -25.13 -24.83 -2.50
C PRO A 570 -26.51 -24.15 -2.46
N ARG A 571 -27.54 -24.82 -2.98
CA ARG A 571 -28.93 -24.31 -2.95
C ARG A 571 -29.43 -24.12 -1.52
N GLU A 572 -29.30 -25.15 -0.68
CA GLU A 572 -29.67 -25.07 0.74
C GLU A 572 -28.88 -23.98 1.47
N THR A 573 -27.62 -23.77 1.10
CA THR A 573 -26.76 -22.73 1.67
C THR A 573 -27.22 -21.32 1.26
N TYR A 574 -27.52 -21.06 -0.01
CA TYR A 574 -28.13 -19.79 -0.44
C TYR A 574 -29.49 -19.54 0.21
N MET A 575 -30.31 -20.59 0.38
CA MET A 575 -31.56 -20.49 1.13
C MET A 575 -31.34 -20.16 2.60
N PHE A 576 -30.30 -20.71 3.22
CA PHE A 576 -29.89 -20.38 4.59
C PHE A 576 -29.51 -18.90 4.70
N LEU A 577 -28.68 -18.39 3.78
CA LEU A 577 -28.29 -16.98 3.75
C LEU A 577 -29.50 -16.04 3.67
N SER A 578 -30.41 -16.27 2.72
CA SER A 578 -31.63 -15.46 2.60
C SER A 578 -32.49 -15.54 3.86
N ARG A 579 -32.66 -16.72 4.48
CA ARG A 579 -33.41 -16.85 5.75
C ARG A 579 -32.81 -16.04 6.90
N HIS A 580 -31.50 -15.90 6.93
CA HIS A 580 -30.79 -15.12 7.95
C HIS A 580 -30.63 -13.64 7.57
N GLY A 581 -31.10 -13.23 6.39
CA GLY A 581 -30.97 -11.88 5.88
C GLY A 581 -29.55 -11.51 5.48
N ILE A 582 -28.72 -12.50 5.13
CA ILE A 582 -27.31 -12.31 4.77
C ILE A 582 -27.22 -12.03 3.26
N GLY A 583 -26.64 -10.88 2.90
CA GLY A 583 -26.41 -10.47 1.52
C GLY A 583 -27.65 -10.03 0.76
N GLU A 584 -28.83 -9.99 1.38
CA GLU A 584 -30.09 -9.70 0.68
C GLU A 584 -30.16 -8.30 0.06
N SER A 585 -29.39 -7.33 0.57
CA SER A 585 -29.29 -6.00 -0.04
C SER A 585 -28.11 -5.84 -1.00
N LEU A 586 -27.37 -6.92 -1.29
CA LEU A 586 -26.16 -6.90 -2.12
C LEU A 586 -26.41 -7.58 -3.45
N ALA A 587 -26.07 -6.91 -4.55
CA ALA A 587 -26.16 -7.46 -5.90
C ALA A 587 -25.40 -8.78 -6.04
N LEU A 588 -24.23 -8.89 -5.39
CA LEU A 588 -23.37 -10.07 -5.40
C LEU A 588 -24.12 -11.35 -4.99
N PHE A 589 -25.06 -11.28 -4.04
CA PHE A 589 -25.80 -12.47 -3.59
C PHE A 589 -26.64 -13.07 -4.73
N TYR A 590 -27.39 -12.22 -5.43
CA TYR A 590 -28.28 -12.64 -6.50
C TYR A 590 -27.50 -13.03 -7.75
N GLU A 591 -26.39 -12.34 -8.04
CA GLU A 591 -25.49 -12.68 -9.15
C GLU A 591 -24.91 -14.08 -8.98
N GLU A 592 -24.29 -14.37 -7.84
CA GLU A 592 -23.66 -15.67 -7.58
C GLU A 592 -24.69 -16.81 -7.49
N TYR A 593 -25.87 -16.53 -6.90
CA TYR A 593 -26.91 -17.55 -6.81
C TYR A 593 -27.53 -17.86 -8.18
N ALA A 594 -27.79 -16.84 -9.01
CA ALA A 594 -28.30 -17.04 -10.35
C ALA A 594 -27.27 -17.74 -11.25
N ALA A 595 -26.00 -17.34 -11.19
CA ALA A 595 -24.91 -17.99 -11.94
C ALA A 595 -24.79 -19.48 -11.60
N TRP A 596 -24.90 -19.83 -10.32
CA TRP A 596 -24.93 -21.23 -9.89
C TRP A 596 -26.15 -22.00 -10.45
N LEU A 597 -27.34 -21.38 -10.43
CA LEU A 597 -28.56 -21.97 -11.00
C LEU A 597 -28.45 -22.16 -12.52
N GLU A 598 -27.86 -21.21 -13.24
CA GLU A 598 -27.55 -21.33 -14.67
C GLU A 598 -26.64 -22.54 -14.94
N ALA A 599 -25.55 -22.69 -14.19
CA ALA A 599 -24.64 -23.83 -14.30
C ALA A 599 -25.32 -25.17 -13.99
N ALA A 600 -26.33 -25.17 -13.12
CA ALA A 600 -27.15 -26.33 -12.79
C ALA A 600 -28.32 -26.58 -13.78
N ASN A 601 -28.37 -25.85 -14.91
CA ASN A 601 -29.44 -25.87 -15.90
C ASN A 601 -30.84 -25.50 -15.35
N ARG A 602 -30.89 -24.72 -14.27
CA ARG A 602 -32.13 -24.26 -13.61
C ARG A 602 -32.49 -22.83 -14.03
N TRP A 603 -32.64 -22.63 -15.33
CA TRP A 603 -32.76 -21.32 -15.97
C TRP A 603 -33.97 -20.50 -15.47
N ALA A 604 -35.14 -21.12 -15.33
CA ALA A 604 -36.33 -20.46 -14.80
C ALA A 604 -36.13 -19.95 -13.34
N GLN A 605 -35.37 -20.69 -12.53
CA GLN A 605 -35.05 -20.29 -11.16
C GLN A 605 -34.02 -19.17 -11.13
N ALA A 606 -33.04 -19.18 -12.05
CA ALA A 606 -32.06 -18.10 -12.20
C ALA A 606 -32.74 -16.78 -12.58
N GLU A 607 -33.71 -16.83 -13.49
CA GLU A 607 -34.53 -15.66 -13.88
C GLU A 607 -35.26 -15.07 -12.67
N GLU A 608 -35.88 -15.92 -11.83
CA GLU A 608 -36.56 -15.52 -10.60
C GLU A 608 -35.61 -14.82 -9.62
N VAL A 609 -34.39 -15.33 -9.45
CA VAL A 609 -33.37 -14.75 -8.55
C VAL A 609 -32.94 -13.36 -9.03
N TYR A 610 -32.69 -13.17 -10.33
CA TYR A 610 -32.35 -11.85 -10.87
C TYR A 610 -33.49 -10.85 -10.67
N LYS A 611 -34.73 -11.23 -10.99
CA LYS A 611 -35.91 -10.36 -10.79
C LYS A 611 -36.08 -10.00 -9.33
N LEU A 612 -35.94 -10.96 -8.42
CA LEU A 612 -36.04 -10.72 -6.99
C LEU A 612 -34.98 -9.74 -6.48
N GLY A 613 -33.74 -9.84 -6.96
CA GLY A 613 -32.67 -8.90 -6.59
C GLY A 613 -32.94 -7.48 -7.09
N ILE A 614 -33.50 -7.34 -8.29
CA ILE A 614 -33.91 -6.06 -8.88
C ILE A 614 -35.09 -5.46 -8.10
N ASP A 615 -36.11 -6.25 -7.80
CA ASP A 615 -37.30 -5.84 -7.04
C ASP A 615 -36.94 -5.40 -5.60
N ARG A 616 -35.90 -6.00 -5.03
CA ARG A 616 -35.36 -5.64 -3.70
C ARG A 616 -34.37 -4.48 -3.73
N GLU A 617 -34.11 -3.90 -4.90
CA GLU A 617 -33.13 -2.82 -5.10
C GLU A 617 -31.73 -3.16 -4.53
N ALA A 618 -31.31 -4.42 -4.67
CA ALA A 618 -30.03 -4.88 -4.14
C ALA A 618 -28.85 -4.15 -4.82
N ARG A 619 -27.94 -3.61 -4.02
CA ARG A 619 -26.94 -2.64 -4.48
C ARG A 619 -25.64 -3.30 -4.94
N PRO A 620 -25.02 -2.84 -6.05
CA PRO A 620 -25.56 -1.86 -7.00
C PRO A 620 -26.62 -2.48 -7.94
N VAL A 621 -27.84 -1.93 -7.96
CA VAL A 621 -28.96 -2.50 -8.73
C VAL A 621 -28.72 -2.47 -10.24
N GLN A 622 -27.99 -1.47 -10.73
CA GLN A 622 -27.60 -1.38 -12.14
C GLN A 622 -26.74 -2.56 -12.61
N ARG A 623 -25.92 -3.12 -11.71
CA ARG A 623 -25.13 -4.33 -11.99
C ARG A 623 -26.03 -5.54 -12.19
N LEU A 624 -27.07 -5.70 -11.36
CA LEU A 624 -28.06 -6.77 -11.53
C LEU A 624 -28.87 -6.60 -12.81
N ILE A 625 -29.29 -5.38 -13.16
CA ILE A 625 -30.01 -5.12 -14.42
C ILE A 625 -29.14 -5.50 -15.63
N ARG A 626 -27.85 -5.15 -15.60
CA ARG A 626 -26.90 -5.54 -16.65
C ARG A 626 -26.75 -7.06 -16.75
N LYS A 627 -26.51 -7.73 -15.63
CA LYS A 627 -26.37 -9.20 -15.57
C LYS A 627 -27.64 -9.93 -16.01
N PHE A 628 -28.81 -9.40 -15.67
CA PHE A 628 -30.08 -9.93 -16.11
C PHE A 628 -30.27 -9.82 -17.63
N LYS A 629 -29.89 -8.70 -18.24
CA LYS A 629 -29.89 -8.55 -19.71
C LYS A 629 -28.94 -9.54 -20.39
N GLU A 630 -27.75 -9.75 -19.83
CA GLU A 630 -26.80 -10.76 -20.32
C GLU A 630 -27.41 -12.18 -20.24
N PHE A 631 -28.14 -12.48 -19.16
CA PHE A 631 -28.89 -13.73 -19.00
C PHE A 631 -30.00 -13.88 -20.05
N GLU A 632 -30.83 -12.85 -20.28
CA GLU A 632 -31.88 -12.87 -21.29
C GLU A 632 -31.31 -13.12 -22.70
N GLN A 633 -30.14 -12.55 -23.01
CA GLN A 633 -29.43 -12.82 -24.26
C GLN A 633 -28.99 -14.28 -24.39
N ARG A 634 -28.53 -14.91 -23.30
CA ARG A 634 -28.17 -16.34 -23.29
C ARG A 634 -29.40 -17.23 -23.48
N VAL A 635 -30.50 -16.92 -22.79
CA VAL A 635 -31.78 -17.65 -22.95
C VAL A 635 -32.34 -17.52 -24.36
N ALA A 636 -32.23 -16.34 -24.99
CA ALA A 636 -32.66 -16.12 -26.36
C ALA A 636 -31.88 -16.98 -27.38
N GLN A 637 -30.65 -17.38 -27.07
CA GLN A 637 -29.84 -18.29 -27.89
C GLN A 637 -30.23 -19.76 -27.69
N GLN A 638 -31.00 -20.09 -26.64
CA GLN A 638 -31.42 -21.45 -26.29
C GLN A 638 -32.90 -21.49 -25.85
N PRO A 639 -33.86 -21.26 -26.76
CA PRO A 639 -35.26 -21.03 -26.39
C PRO A 639 -35.97 -22.21 -25.68
N ASP A 640 -35.42 -23.43 -25.76
CA ASP A 640 -36.01 -24.61 -25.14
C ASP A 640 -35.70 -24.77 -23.64
N VAL A 641 -34.78 -23.97 -23.06
CA VAL A 641 -34.33 -24.11 -21.65
C VAL A 641 -35.33 -23.60 -20.61
N MET A 642 -36.37 -22.87 -21.05
CA MET A 642 -37.39 -22.28 -20.18
C MET A 642 -38.64 -23.15 -20.01
N ASN A 643 -38.71 -24.31 -20.68
CA ASN A 643 -39.91 -25.16 -20.72
C ASN A 643 -39.98 -26.24 -19.62
N GLU A 644 -39.07 -26.23 -18.64
CA GLU A 644 -39.09 -27.20 -17.53
C GLU A 644 -39.93 -26.69 -16.34
N PRO A 645 -40.83 -27.51 -15.76
CA PRO A 645 -41.53 -27.16 -14.54
C PRO A 645 -40.54 -27.03 -13.37
N SER A 646 -40.46 -25.84 -12.78
CA SER A 646 -39.54 -25.53 -11.68
C SER A 646 -40.30 -25.06 -10.42
N SER A 647 -39.76 -25.41 -9.25
CA SER A 647 -40.20 -24.84 -7.97
C SER A 647 -39.56 -23.47 -7.75
N PRO A 648 -40.08 -22.60 -6.87
CA PRO A 648 -39.45 -21.31 -6.57
C PRO A 648 -37.97 -21.46 -6.14
N ALA A 649 -37.12 -20.54 -6.59
CA ALA A 649 -35.71 -20.49 -6.22
C ALA A 649 -35.56 -20.28 -4.71
N LEU A 650 -36.31 -19.33 -4.15
CA LEU A 650 -36.41 -19.06 -2.72
C LEU A 650 -37.86 -19.27 -2.26
N PRO A 651 -38.11 -20.04 -1.18
CA PRO A 651 -39.46 -20.31 -0.74
C PRO A 651 -40.14 -19.06 -0.18
N THR A 652 -41.34 -18.75 -0.67
CA THR A 652 -42.27 -17.84 0.00
C THR A 652 -42.98 -18.61 1.13
N MET A 653 -42.58 -18.55 2.42
CA MET A 653 -43.48 -18.76 3.60
C MET A 653 -42.80 -18.79 5.00
N ARG A 654 -43.70 -18.60 5.99
CA ARG A 654 -43.62 -18.27 7.44
C ARG A 654 -42.59 -18.98 8.35
N PRO A 655 -42.20 -18.35 9.49
CA PRO A 655 -41.02 -18.71 10.30
C PRO A 655 -41.06 -20.03 11.08
N ALA A 656 -42.23 -20.70 11.20
CA ALA A 656 -42.46 -21.66 12.28
C ALA A 656 -42.16 -23.15 11.97
N LEU A 657 -41.78 -23.53 10.74
CA LEU A 657 -41.57 -24.95 10.35
C LEU A 657 -40.18 -25.24 9.72
N ALA A 658 -39.26 -24.28 9.68
CA ALA A 658 -38.04 -24.33 8.87
C ALA A 658 -36.74 -24.69 9.64
N ALA A 659 -36.82 -25.17 10.89
CA ALA A 659 -35.68 -25.32 11.79
C ALA A 659 -34.74 -26.53 11.53
N LYS A 660 -34.55 -26.96 10.27
CA LYS A 660 -33.79 -28.20 9.97
C LYS A 660 -32.70 -28.11 8.91
N VAL A 661 -32.39 -26.93 8.36
CA VAL A 661 -31.31 -26.79 7.37
C VAL A 661 -30.08 -26.20 8.05
N ASP A 662 -29.11 -27.07 8.34
CA ASP A 662 -27.77 -26.71 8.81
C ASP A 662 -26.82 -26.79 7.60
N PRO A 663 -26.25 -25.66 7.13
CA PRO A 663 -25.38 -25.64 5.95
C PRO A 663 -24.04 -26.36 6.19
N PHE A 664 -23.75 -26.76 7.44
CA PHE A 664 -22.54 -27.48 7.83
C PHE A 664 -22.78 -28.98 8.07
N ALA A 665 -24.01 -29.47 7.92
CA ALA A 665 -24.33 -30.87 8.13
C ALA A 665 -23.99 -31.72 6.89
N ALA A 666 -22.91 -32.50 6.97
CA ALA A 666 -22.59 -33.51 5.96
C ALA A 666 -23.75 -34.52 5.82
N ALA A 667 -24.15 -34.82 4.58
CA ALA A 667 -25.15 -35.85 4.31
C ALA A 667 -24.65 -37.20 4.87
N ARG A 668 -25.29 -37.70 5.94
CA ARG A 668 -25.03 -39.07 6.41
C ARG A 668 -25.26 -40.02 5.26
N ALA A 669 -24.21 -40.68 4.79
CA ALA A 669 -24.30 -41.79 3.86
C ALA A 669 -25.34 -42.80 4.40
N ALA A 670 -26.30 -43.15 3.55
CA ALA A 670 -27.26 -44.21 3.85
C ALA A 670 -26.48 -45.53 3.98
N ASP A 671 -26.46 -46.09 5.19
CA ASP A 671 -25.89 -47.41 5.46
C ASP A 671 -26.68 -48.48 4.69
N PRO A 672 -26.10 -49.18 3.70
CA PRO A 672 -26.80 -50.20 2.92
C PRO A 672 -27.08 -51.48 3.72
N GLN A 673 -26.67 -51.57 4.99
CA GLN A 673 -26.78 -52.77 5.82
C GLN A 673 -27.50 -52.59 7.16
N ALA A 674 -28.21 -51.48 7.37
CA ALA A 674 -29.07 -51.32 8.55
C ALA A 674 -30.41 -52.07 8.37
N ALA A 675 -30.67 -53.03 9.25
CA ALA A 675 -31.87 -53.86 9.26
C ALA A 675 -33.16 -53.03 9.43
N ARG A 676 -34.17 -53.30 8.58
CA ARG A 676 -35.53 -52.73 8.70
C ARG A 676 -36.22 -53.21 9.98
N PRO A 677 -36.78 -52.31 10.81
CA PRO A 677 -37.80 -52.69 11.78
C PRO A 677 -39.20 -52.43 11.21
N SER A 678 -40.05 -53.41 11.46
CA SER A 678 -41.45 -53.55 11.06
C SER A 678 -42.40 -52.48 11.60
N SER A 679 -43.45 -52.24 10.84
CA SER A 679 -44.67 -51.49 11.18
C SER A 679 -45.37 -51.97 12.47
N GLY A 680 -45.78 -51.03 13.33
CA GLY A 680 -46.88 -51.24 14.28
C GLY A 680 -46.90 -50.32 15.49
N GLY A 681 -48.01 -49.59 15.70
CA GLY A 681 -48.52 -49.25 17.04
C GLY A 681 -48.62 -47.77 17.42
N ALA A 682 -49.84 -47.26 17.47
CA ALA A 682 -50.22 -45.94 17.97
C ALA A 682 -50.02 -45.80 19.50
N GLY A 683 -49.61 -44.61 19.95
CA GLY A 683 -49.57 -44.24 21.38
C GLY A 683 -49.59 -42.72 21.59
N LYS A 684 -50.67 -42.20 22.20
CA LYS A 684 -50.85 -40.78 22.61
C LYS A 684 -49.81 -40.35 23.65
N PRO A 685 -49.36 -39.08 23.68
CA PRO A 685 -48.66 -38.55 24.84
C PRO A 685 -49.63 -37.97 25.88
N SER A 686 -49.30 -38.25 27.14
CA SER A 686 -49.98 -37.87 28.37
C SER A 686 -49.71 -36.41 28.76
N LYS A 687 -50.69 -35.80 29.44
CA LYS A 687 -50.58 -34.49 30.11
C LYS A 687 -49.71 -34.59 31.37
N SER A 688 -48.88 -33.59 31.63
CA SER A 688 -48.34 -33.28 32.95
C SER A 688 -48.52 -31.78 33.28
N LYS A 689 -48.60 -31.51 34.58
CA LYS A 689 -49.42 -30.49 35.25
C LYS A 689 -48.78 -29.10 35.36
N LEU A 690 -49.68 -28.12 35.41
CA LEU A 690 -49.50 -26.75 35.91
C LEU A 690 -48.96 -26.71 37.36
N ALA A 691 -48.08 -25.74 37.62
CA ALA A 691 -47.80 -25.22 38.96
C ALA A 691 -48.52 -23.86 39.13
N ILE A 692 -49.07 -23.66 40.32
CA ILE A 692 -50.02 -22.61 40.73
C ILE A 692 -49.28 -21.41 41.34
N PHE A 693 -49.78 -20.21 41.06
CA PHE A 693 -49.42 -18.91 41.64
C PHE A 693 -49.82 -18.79 43.13
N SER A 694 -49.10 -17.96 43.89
CA SER A 694 -49.64 -17.26 45.06
C SER A 694 -49.29 -15.77 44.98
N ASP A 695 -50.32 -14.93 44.90
CA ASP A 695 -50.27 -13.46 44.98
C ASP A 695 -50.31 -12.98 46.44
N ALA A 696 -49.74 -11.78 46.66
CA ALA A 696 -50.29 -10.62 47.40
C ALA A 696 -49.25 -9.92 48.29
N ASP A 697 -48.86 -8.69 47.95
CA ASP A 697 -49.31 -7.51 48.72
C ASP A 697 -48.78 -6.16 48.16
N ALA A 698 -49.64 -5.15 48.38
CA ALA A 698 -49.42 -3.69 48.40
C ALA A 698 -49.65 -2.86 47.11
N GLN A 699 -50.87 -2.29 47.08
CA GLN A 699 -51.37 -1.09 46.39
C GLN A 699 -50.90 0.22 47.09
N PRO A 700 -51.26 1.47 46.67
CA PRO A 700 -52.34 1.90 45.75
C PRO A 700 -51.89 2.42 44.38
#